data_AF-A0A411Z4B9-F1
#
_entry.id   AF-A0A411Z4B9-F1
#
_cell.length_a   1.000
_cell.length_b   1.000
_cell.length_c   1.000
_cell.angle_alpha   90.00
_cell.angle_beta   90.00
_cell.angle_gamma   90.00
#
_symmetry.space_group_name_H-M   'P 1'
#
loop_
_entity.id
_entity.type
_entity.pdbx_description
1 polymer ?
#
loop_
_entity_poly.entity_id
_entity_poly.type
_entity_poly.pdbx_seq_one_letter_code
_entity_poly.pdbx_strand_id
1 'polypeptide(L)'
;MVRVREVGTLWIGGSLSWMEQLCLKSFVDQGQQITLFSYEPIPNVPEGVIRRDGREVLDTDNFLKYEKKDSFALFADLFRLHMIARNPGMIWVDTDVYCLRPMDYDADHVLGFELPGGARVNNAVLGLPADGPLLRAMLDYTSDVYGIPPFVKGRLQEEYRAAAAAGQPVHVSQQPWGVWGPMMVTHFTHALGLADQVQPLDAFYPVTFPDRLKFLRPAAVAEGMITPHTTALHLWASNKRELGLRHHGIPPAGSYLDKLLRLHDIQAEAAPIKGRGKHVFDAGLVDRLDIAEAQTFADLGGNAQSLALAAWNKWDCDIQLIDIDHKGNWPATPSPWVVPYTAFLTAHGVPEAKIARISRAGDLRPVDVIANLSGFGDVNKVKHLEAVLKASLHAQTRMLTDIRKGSGAYPLLNAYGSCETVTTRDADGVTITRALFRAGPQAVAQEAPTPPEEGSWAEIATTLAGQEGFFRDSPEHSVLFIKRSDTLVVTFDNLDIAMGKREDRRPWGFSFIEKQGWSMLGVMANGWTWYRDPWVWQQFDALRDSGFFKQFKRVVFYGASMGGYAACAFVAACPGADVVAISPQSTLDKALVPWETRYHTAWGRDYSGPYGDAAQASHAAGRVFLLYDPYEPLDTGHADRFTGANVVKLRAPLLGHRLGSSLQQMGILAPITLAALNGTLTEAEFYRTLRARKTFPRYQRELFKRALDRGRPGLARKLGRWVLTRGDNRFIRQGMLVL
;
A
#
# COMPACT_ATOMS: atom_id res chain seq x y z
N MET A 1 -6.91 42.14 -27.11
CA MET A 1 -5.80 41.21 -27.44
C MET A 1 -6.01 40.05 -26.50
N VAL A 2 -6.34 38.90 -27.08
CA VAL A 2 -6.66 37.66 -26.36
C VAL A 2 -5.63 37.39 -25.27
N ARG A 3 -6.04 37.51 -23.99
CA ARG A 3 -5.14 37.37 -22.83
C ARG A 3 -5.28 35.98 -22.21
N VAL A 4 -4.36 35.08 -22.54
CA VAL A 4 -4.24 33.80 -21.83
C VAL A 4 -3.63 34.05 -20.46
N ARG A 5 -4.40 33.74 -19.41
CA ARG A 5 -4.02 33.93 -18.01
C ARG A 5 -3.57 32.63 -17.37
N GLU A 6 -2.67 32.73 -16.40
CA GLU A 6 -2.34 31.62 -15.52
C GLU A 6 -3.60 31.21 -14.74
N VAL A 7 -3.82 29.91 -14.59
CA VAL A 7 -4.87 29.36 -13.74
C VAL A 7 -4.27 28.79 -12.46
N GLY A 8 -5.00 28.91 -11.36
CA GLY A 8 -4.61 28.40 -10.05
C GLY A 8 -5.66 27.44 -9.49
N THR A 9 -5.20 26.41 -8.78
CA THR A 9 -6.07 25.43 -8.12
C THR A 9 -5.44 24.94 -6.81
N LEU A 10 -6.20 24.21 -6.00
CA LEU A 10 -5.78 23.74 -4.68
C LEU A 10 -5.95 22.22 -4.53
N TRP A 11 -4.92 21.59 -3.95
CA TRP A 11 -5.02 20.25 -3.41
C TRP A 11 -4.26 20.15 -2.08
N ILE A 12 -4.99 19.99 -0.98
CA ILE A 12 -4.42 20.11 0.38
C ILE A 12 -3.31 19.08 0.63
N GLY A 13 -3.55 17.80 0.31
CA GLY A 13 -2.61 16.72 0.59
C GLY A 13 -3.00 15.37 0.00
N GLY A 14 -2.12 14.38 0.14
CA GLY A 14 -2.29 13.03 -0.43
C GLY A 14 -2.00 12.93 -1.94
N SER A 15 -2.42 11.83 -2.56
CA SER A 15 -2.23 11.60 -4.01
C SER A 15 -3.44 12.03 -4.84
N LEU A 16 -3.19 12.48 -6.07
CA LEU A 16 -4.23 12.80 -7.05
C LEU A 16 -4.82 11.52 -7.67
N SER A 17 -6.12 11.47 -7.92
CA SER A 17 -6.69 10.43 -8.80
C SER A 17 -6.46 10.80 -10.27
N TRP A 18 -6.74 9.87 -11.19
CA TRP A 18 -6.67 10.15 -12.62
C TRP A 18 -7.56 11.32 -13.03
N MET A 19 -8.64 11.62 -12.31
CA MET A 19 -9.55 12.73 -12.65
C MET A 19 -8.87 14.08 -12.44
N GLU A 20 -8.20 14.26 -11.30
CA GLU A 20 -7.41 15.47 -11.05
C GLU A 20 -6.24 15.57 -12.01
N GLN A 21 -5.54 14.45 -12.26
CA GLN A 21 -4.43 14.43 -13.20
C GLN A 21 -4.87 14.81 -14.60
N LEU A 22 -6.03 14.32 -15.06
CA LEU A 22 -6.63 14.66 -16.34
C LEU A 22 -6.92 16.15 -16.45
N CYS A 23 -7.57 16.73 -15.44
CA CYS A 23 -7.87 18.15 -15.41
C CYS A 23 -6.60 19.00 -15.43
N LEU A 24 -5.64 18.73 -14.56
CA LEU A 24 -4.38 19.48 -14.51
C LEU A 24 -3.58 19.36 -15.82
N LYS A 25 -3.43 18.13 -16.33
CA LYS A 25 -2.70 17.85 -17.57
C LYS A 25 -3.36 18.50 -18.78
N SER A 26 -4.69 18.60 -18.80
CA SER A 26 -5.40 19.26 -19.91
C SER A 26 -5.00 20.71 -20.09
N PHE A 27 -4.78 21.48 -19.01
CA PHE A 27 -4.28 22.86 -19.12
C PHE A 27 -2.86 22.92 -19.70
N VAL A 28 -1.98 22.05 -19.21
CA VAL A 28 -0.60 21.93 -19.71
C VAL A 28 -0.59 21.63 -21.20
N ASP A 29 -1.35 20.64 -21.64
CA ASP A 29 -1.40 20.20 -23.03
C ASP A 29 -2.02 21.25 -23.96
N GLN A 30 -2.90 22.10 -23.44
CA GLN A 30 -3.45 23.26 -24.16
C GLN A 30 -2.53 24.48 -24.12
N GLY A 31 -1.38 24.41 -23.44
CA GLY A 31 -0.41 25.50 -23.34
C GLY A 31 -0.84 26.63 -22.39
N GLN A 32 -1.83 26.41 -21.52
CA GLN A 32 -2.22 27.36 -20.49
C GLN A 32 -1.54 27.00 -19.16
N GLN A 33 -0.78 27.93 -18.60
CA GLN A 33 -0.06 27.69 -17.34
C GLN A 33 -1.04 27.41 -16.20
N ILE A 34 -0.78 26.33 -15.45
CA ILE A 34 -1.56 25.95 -14.28
C ILE A 34 -0.66 25.77 -13.05
N THR A 35 -1.05 26.44 -11.97
CA THR A 35 -0.42 26.31 -10.65
C THR A 35 -1.31 25.49 -9.71
N LEU A 36 -0.74 24.41 -9.19
CA LEU A 36 -1.28 23.61 -8.10
C LEU A 36 -0.68 24.10 -6.76
N PHE A 37 -1.52 24.73 -5.95
CA PHE A 37 -1.20 25.03 -4.55
C PHE A 37 -1.46 23.79 -3.69
N SER A 38 -0.53 23.48 -2.77
CA SER A 38 -0.69 22.36 -1.83
C SER A 38 -0.04 22.64 -0.48
N TYR A 39 -0.52 21.99 0.58
CA TYR A 39 0.05 22.09 1.93
C TYR A 39 0.98 20.92 2.27
N GLU A 40 1.00 19.89 1.41
CA GLU A 40 1.87 18.72 1.51
C GLU A 40 2.49 18.39 0.14
N PRO A 41 3.63 17.69 0.09
CA PRO A 41 4.17 17.16 -1.16
C PRO A 41 3.20 16.15 -1.82
N ILE A 42 2.71 16.49 -3.01
CA ILE A 42 1.84 15.62 -3.81
C ILE A 42 2.70 14.72 -4.72
N PRO A 43 2.68 13.39 -4.58
CA PRO A 43 3.67 12.49 -5.20
C PRO A 43 3.47 12.27 -6.71
N ASN A 44 2.29 12.55 -7.24
CA ASN A 44 1.88 12.17 -8.61
C ASN A 44 1.24 13.34 -9.38
N VAL A 45 1.83 14.53 -9.29
CA VAL A 45 1.43 15.70 -10.08
C VAL A 45 1.89 15.51 -11.54
N PRO A 46 1.03 15.75 -12.55
CA PRO A 46 1.43 15.70 -13.95
C PRO A 46 2.59 16.67 -14.27
N GLU A 47 3.46 16.26 -15.19
CA GLU A 47 4.53 17.13 -15.69
C GLU A 47 3.97 18.42 -16.31
N GLY A 48 4.69 19.53 -16.12
CA GLY A 48 4.30 20.85 -16.62
C GLY A 48 3.39 21.66 -15.69
N VAL A 49 2.81 21.04 -14.66
CA VAL A 49 2.05 21.74 -13.62
C VAL A 49 3.01 22.45 -12.66
N ILE A 50 2.81 23.75 -12.46
CA ILE A 50 3.59 24.55 -11.51
C ILE A 50 3.13 24.18 -10.08
N ARG A 51 4.06 24.01 -9.15
CA ARG A 51 3.77 23.61 -7.75
C ARG A 51 4.17 24.74 -6.82
N ARG A 52 3.24 25.23 -6.01
CA ARG A 52 3.48 26.31 -5.02
C ARG A 52 2.92 25.93 -3.65
N ASP A 53 3.47 26.52 -2.60
CA ASP A 53 2.99 26.26 -1.25
C ASP A 53 1.68 27.02 -1.03
N GLY A 54 0.63 26.33 -0.56
CA GLY A 54 -0.65 26.95 -0.23
C GLY A 54 -0.54 28.07 0.81
N ARG A 55 0.49 28.01 1.68
CA ARG A 55 0.77 29.03 2.70
C ARG A 55 1.14 30.39 2.11
N GLU A 56 1.57 30.44 0.85
CA GLU A 56 1.79 31.71 0.14
C GLU A 56 0.49 32.51 -0.03
N VAL A 57 -0.64 31.81 -0.14
CA VAL A 57 -1.97 32.39 -0.29
C VAL A 57 -2.65 32.56 1.07
N LEU A 58 -2.71 31.48 1.86
CA LEU A 58 -3.39 31.45 3.16
C LEU A 58 -2.62 30.53 4.12
N ASP A 59 -1.91 31.11 5.08
CA ASP A 59 -1.17 30.31 6.06
C ASP A 59 -2.12 29.80 7.16
N THR A 60 -2.27 28.47 7.26
CA THR A 60 -3.12 27.82 8.26
C THR A 60 -2.75 26.34 8.43
N ASP A 61 -2.98 25.82 9.63
CA ASP A 61 -2.98 24.38 9.94
C ASP A 61 -4.40 23.85 10.22
N ASN A 62 -5.40 24.74 10.22
CA ASN A 62 -6.80 24.42 10.48
C ASN A 62 -7.65 24.63 9.22
N PHE A 63 -7.92 23.53 8.52
CA PHE A 63 -8.69 23.53 7.28
C PHE A 63 -10.19 23.40 7.56
N LEU A 64 -10.97 24.43 7.19
CA LEU A 64 -12.42 24.45 7.36
C LEU A 64 -13.13 23.34 6.59
N LYS A 65 -14.06 22.65 7.26
CA LYS A 65 -14.88 21.58 6.68
C LYS A 65 -16.37 21.77 6.99
N TYR A 66 -17.21 21.28 6.08
CA TYR A 66 -18.62 21.05 6.40
C TYR A 66 -18.76 19.86 7.36
N GLU A 67 -19.40 20.07 8.53
CA GLU A 67 -19.55 19.03 9.56
C GLU A 67 -20.31 17.80 9.04
N LYS A 68 -21.41 18.02 8.31
CA LYS A 68 -22.27 16.93 7.83
C LYS A 68 -21.65 16.11 6.69
N LYS A 69 -20.75 16.71 5.90
CA LYS A 69 -20.22 16.09 4.66
C LYS A 69 -18.73 15.73 4.72
N ASP A 70 -18.01 16.14 5.76
CA ASP A 70 -16.56 15.93 5.89
C ASP A 70 -15.81 16.34 4.61
N SER A 71 -16.06 17.58 4.17
CA SER A 71 -15.60 18.12 2.90
C SER A 71 -14.90 19.45 3.09
N PHE A 72 -13.70 19.59 2.52
CA PHE A 72 -12.89 20.81 2.49
C PHE A 72 -13.40 21.88 1.51
N ALA A 73 -14.62 21.76 0.99
CA ALA A 73 -15.18 22.74 0.06
C ALA A 73 -15.20 24.16 0.65
N LEU A 74 -15.49 24.32 1.95
CA LEU A 74 -15.43 25.62 2.63
C LEU A 74 -14.02 26.22 2.61
N PHE A 75 -13.00 25.40 2.86
CA PHE A 75 -11.63 25.88 2.79
C PHE A 75 -11.22 26.26 1.36
N ALA A 76 -11.63 25.48 0.35
CA ALA A 76 -11.39 25.83 -1.05
C ALA A 76 -12.15 27.10 -1.48
N ASP A 77 -13.37 27.31 -0.97
CA ASP A 77 -14.16 28.53 -1.14
C ASP A 77 -13.46 29.76 -0.55
N LEU A 78 -12.84 29.63 0.62
CA LEU A 78 -12.03 30.72 1.20
C LEU A 78 -10.72 30.93 0.41
N PHE A 79 -9.98 29.84 0.19
CA PHE A 79 -8.67 29.87 -0.47
C PHE A 79 -8.74 30.51 -1.85
N ARG A 80 -9.77 30.21 -2.66
CA ARG A 80 -9.89 30.78 -4.01
C ARG A 80 -10.02 32.30 -4.00
N LEU A 81 -10.72 32.88 -3.02
CA LEU A 81 -10.83 34.34 -2.90
C LEU A 81 -9.48 34.97 -2.55
N HIS A 82 -8.78 34.39 -1.57
CA HIS A 82 -7.45 34.85 -1.18
C HIS A 82 -6.42 34.66 -2.31
N MET A 83 -6.54 33.60 -3.11
CA MET A 83 -5.66 33.35 -4.24
C MET A 83 -5.79 34.44 -5.29
N ILE A 84 -7.03 34.78 -5.67
CA ILE A 84 -7.30 35.86 -6.64
C ILE A 84 -6.81 37.21 -6.10
N ALA A 85 -7.04 37.48 -4.81
CA ALA A 85 -6.57 38.73 -4.18
C ALA A 85 -5.04 38.86 -4.17
N ARG A 86 -4.32 37.75 -3.95
CA ARG A 86 -2.84 37.75 -3.89
C ARG A 86 -2.15 37.59 -5.23
N ASN A 87 -2.84 37.10 -6.25
CA ASN A 87 -2.28 36.84 -7.58
C ASN A 87 -3.15 37.53 -8.65
N PRO A 88 -3.04 38.87 -8.83
CA PRO A 88 -3.87 39.62 -9.77
C PRO A 88 -3.80 39.05 -11.19
N GLY A 89 -4.96 38.77 -11.77
CA GLY A 89 -5.09 38.19 -13.11
C GLY A 89 -5.02 36.66 -13.17
N MET A 90 -4.84 35.96 -12.05
CA MET A 90 -4.97 34.50 -12.00
C MET A 90 -6.44 34.07 -11.99
N ILE A 91 -6.78 33.02 -12.72
CA ILE A 91 -8.13 32.43 -12.74
C ILE A 91 -8.16 31.20 -11.84
N TRP A 92 -9.07 31.14 -10.87
CA TRP A 92 -9.31 29.92 -10.12
C TRP A 92 -10.01 28.87 -10.98
N VAL A 93 -9.56 27.62 -10.87
CA VAL A 93 -10.26 26.44 -11.37
C VAL A 93 -10.34 25.36 -10.29
N ASP A 94 -11.49 24.70 -10.12
CA ASP A 94 -11.57 23.50 -9.29
C ASP A 94 -10.74 22.37 -9.93
N THR A 95 -10.21 21.45 -9.12
CA THR A 95 -9.36 20.34 -9.59
C THR A 95 -10.08 19.30 -10.46
N ASP A 96 -11.39 19.44 -10.64
CA ASP A 96 -12.25 18.66 -11.53
C ASP A 96 -12.73 19.47 -12.75
N VAL A 97 -12.06 20.57 -13.10
CA VAL A 97 -12.28 21.35 -14.33
C VAL A 97 -11.26 20.97 -15.40
N TYR A 98 -11.75 20.46 -16.53
CA TYR A 98 -10.95 20.11 -17.70
C TYR A 98 -10.84 21.28 -18.67
N CYS A 99 -9.65 21.57 -19.16
CA CYS A 99 -9.37 22.58 -20.19
C CYS A 99 -9.58 21.98 -21.58
N LEU A 100 -10.63 22.44 -22.27
CA LEU A 100 -10.89 22.03 -23.66
C LEU A 100 -10.04 22.85 -24.63
N ARG A 101 -9.85 24.13 -24.34
CA ARG A 101 -8.97 25.08 -25.03
C ARG A 101 -8.62 26.22 -24.08
N PRO A 102 -7.57 27.03 -24.35
CA PRO A 102 -7.19 28.13 -23.47
C PRO A 102 -8.36 29.05 -23.14
N MET A 103 -8.48 29.44 -21.87
CA MET A 103 -9.44 30.45 -21.41
C MET A 103 -8.92 31.83 -21.78
N ASP A 104 -9.39 32.35 -22.89
CA ASP A 104 -8.75 33.42 -23.63
C ASP A 104 -9.58 34.72 -23.57
N TYR A 105 -10.28 34.91 -22.44
CA TYR A 105 -11.18 36.03 -22.17
C TYR A 105 -10.40 37.34 -21.92
N ASP A 106 -10.78 38.40 -22.64
CA ASP A 106 -10.23 39.75 -22.48
C ASP A 106 -10.66 40.41 -21.14
N ALA A 107 -11.87 40.12 -20.65
CA ALA A 107 -12.39 40.68 -19.41
C ALA A 107 -11.86 39.96 -18.17
N ASP A 108 -11.58 40.69 -17.09
CA ASP A 108 -11.08 40.08 -15.85
C ASP A 108 -12.12 39.17 -15.16
N HIS A 109 -13.42 39.44 -15.36
CA HIS A 109 -14.53 38.59 -14.92
C HIS A 109 -14.62 37.30 -15.77
N VAL A 110 -14.16 36.19 -15.20
CA VAL A 110 -14.22 34.85 -15.78
C VAL A 110 -14.97 33.93 -14.82
N LEU A 111 -16.29 33.95 -14.92
CA LEU A 111 -17.22 33.15 -14.14
C LEU A 111 -18.45 32.88 -15.01
N GLY A 112 -19.13 31.76 -14.79
CA GLY A 112 -20.22 31.33 -15.68
C GLY A 112 -21.48 30.89 -14.94
N PHE A 113 -22.61 30.96 -15.64
CA PHE A 113 -23.88 30.43 -15.14
C PHE A 113 -23.91 28.90 -15.18
N GLU A 114 -24.34 28.23 -14.12
CA GLU A 114 -24.45 26.76 -14.11
C GLU A 114 -25.88 26.23 -14.29
N LEU A 115 -26.86 27.13 -14.34
CA LEU A 115 -28.26 26.80 -14.62
C LEU A 115 -28.78 27.64 -15.79
N PRO A 116 -29.69 27.08 -16.61
CA PRO A 116 -30.35 27.84 -17.67
C PRO A 116 -31.04 29.10 -17.12
N GLY A 117 -31.07 30.16 -17.93
CA GLY A 117 -31.76 31.41 -17.59
C GLY A 117 -30.99 32.34 -16.64
N GLY A 118 -29.70 32.11 -16.40
CA GLY A 118 -28.84 33.06 -15.68
C GLY A 118 -29.12 33.16 -14.18
N ALA A 119 -29.77 32.15 -13.59
CA ALA A 119 -30.25 32.22 -12.21
C ALA A 119 -29.18 31.89 -11.15
N ARG A 120 -28.10 31.20 -11.52
CA ARG A 120 -27.06 30.76 -10.57
C ARG A 120 -25.69 30.76 -11.22
N VAL A 121 -24.76 31.45 -10.58
CA VAL A 121 -23.34 31.51 -10.94
C VAL A 121 -22.58 30.46 -10.13
N ASN A 122 -21.74 29.70 -10.80
CA ASN A 122 -20.87 28.72 -10.17
C ASN A 122 -19.49 29.33 -9.92
N ASN A 123 -18.77 28.78 -8.94
CA ASN A 123 -17.46 29.26 -8.53
C ASN A 123 -16.31 28.31 -8.90
N ALA A 124 -16.59 27.21 -9.61
CA ALA A 124 -15.58 26.25 -10.07
C ALA A 124 -14.62 26.82 -11.12
N VAL A 125 -15.04 27.88 -11.83
CA VAL A 125 -14.16 28.75 -12.63
C VAL A 125 -14.41 30.17 -12.15
N LEU A 126 -13.38 30.84 -11.62
CA LEU A 126 -13.53 32.16 -11.03
C LEU A 126 -12.27 33.02 -11.25
N GLY A 127 -12.34 33.93 -12.22
CA GLY A 127 -11.42 35.05 -12.39
C GLY A 127 -12.15 36.35 -12.06
N LEU A 128 -11.53 37.22 -11.25
CA LEU A 128 -12.07 38.52 -10.87
C LEU A 128 -10.95 39.56 -10.81
N PRO A 129 -11.24 40.86 -11.01
CA PRO A 129 -10.30 41.92 -10.67
C PRO A 129 -9.95 41.86 -9.17
N ALA A 130 -8.65 41.91 -8.84
CA ALA A 130 -8.16 41.77 -7.46
C ALA A 130 -8.61 42.92 -6.53
N ASP A 131 -8.88 44.10 -7.10
CA ASP A 131 -9.40 45.29 -6.42
C ASP A 131 -10.91 45.50 -6.66
N GLY A 132 -11.57 44.56 -7.34
CA GLY A 132 -12.95 44.66 -7.78
C GLY A 132 -13.98 44.56 -6.64
N PRO A 133 -15.17 45.17 -6.81
CA PRO A 133 -16.20 45.22 -5.76
C PRO A 133 -16.76 43.84 -5.42
N LEU A 134 -16.83 42.92 -6.39
CA LEU A 134 -17.32 41.56 -6.17
C LEU A 134 -16.39 40.75 -5.25
N LEU A 135 -15.08 40.77 -5.52
CA LEU A 135 -14.10 40.09 -4.67
C LEU A 135 -14.08 40.67 -3.26
N ARG A 136 -14.11 42.00 -3.13
CA ARG A 136 -14.16 42.69 -1.83
C ARG A 136 -15.38 42.27 -1.01
N ALA A 137 -16.58 42.33 -1.58
CA ALA A 137 -17.80 41.94 -0.89
C ALA A 137 -17.78 40.48 -0.40
N MET A 138 -17.21 39.57 -1.20
CA MET A 138 -17.05 38.17 -0.81
C MET A 138 -16.02 37.99 0.29
N LEU A 139 -14.86 38.65 0.20
CA LEU A 139 -13.82 38.61 1.25
C LEU A 139 -14.36 39.16 2.57
N ASP A 140 -15.03 40.31 2.55
CA ASP A 140 -15.65 40.92 3.72
C ASP A 140 -16.65 39.95 4.38
N TYR A 141 -17.51 39.32 3.59
CA TYR A 141 -18.47 38.34 4.09
C TYR A 141 -17.81 37.08 4.68
N THR A 142 -16.76 36.55 4.05
CA THR A 142 -16.05 35.35 4.52
C THR A 142 -15.11 35.59 5.71
N SER A 143 -14.90 36.85 6.09
CA SER A 143 -14.09 37.23 7.26
C SER A 143 -14.72 36.83 8.60
N ASP A 144 -16.05 36.61 8.62
CA ASP A 144 -16.81 36.16 9.79
C ASP A 144 -17.34 34.73 9.58
N VAL A 145 -16.75 33.77 10.30
CA VAL A 145 -17.16 32.36 10.29
C VAL A 145 -18.53 32.11 10.92
N TYR A 146 -19.11 33.10 11.59
CA TYR A 146 -20.46 33.08 12.16
C TYR A 146 -21.44 34.00 11.40
N GLY A 147 -21.00 34.56 10.27
CA GLY A 147 -21.80 35.46 9.46
C GLY A 147 -23.14 34.85 9.06
N ILE A 148 -24.22 35.61 9.25
CA ILE A 148 -25.57 35.19 8.88
C ILE A 148 -25.77 35.46 7.38
N PRO A 149 -25.98 34.44 6.53
CA PRO A 149 -26.06 34.65 5.09
C PRO A 149 -27.29 35.48 4.71
N PRO A 150 -27.17 36.62 4.03
CA PRO A 150 -28.34 37.42 3.63
C PRO A 150 -29.19 36.73 2.54
N PHE A 151 -28.64 35.68 1.91
CA PHE A 151 -29.22 34.97 0.77
C PHE A 151 -29.78 33.58 1.12
N VAL A 152 -29.84 33.19 2.41
CA VAL A 152 -30.65 32.03 2.83
C VAL A 152 -32.09 32.45 3.14
N LYS A 153 -33.01 31.48 3.25
CA LYS A 153 -34.43 31.75 3.56
C LYS A 153 -34.56 32.55 4.86
N GLY A 154 -35.49 33.51 4.90
CA GLY A 154 -35.70 34.39 6.05
C GLY A 154 -35.84 33.66 7.40
N ARG A 155 -36.60 32.57 7.43
CA ARG A 155 -36.73 31.70 8.61
C ARG A 155 -35.38 31.19 9.14
N LEU A 156 -34.48 30.77 8.25
CA LEU A 156 -33.16 30.28 8.66
C LEU A 156 -32.28 31.42 9.19
N GLN A 157 -32.42 32.63 8.63
CA GLN A 157 -31.76 33.82 9.18
C GLN A 157 -32.27 34.14 10.59
N GLU A 158 -33.58 34.06 10.82
CA GLU A 158 -34.18 34.25 12.15
C GLU A 158 -33.68 33.21 13.16
N GLU A 159 -33.62 31.93 12.76
CA GLU A 159 -33.05 30.84 13.57
C GLU A 159 -31.58 31.14 13.94
N TYR A 160 -30.77 31.63 12.99
CA TYR A 160 -29.37 31.98 13.26
C TYR A 160 -29.21 33.21 14.15
N ARG A 161 -30.05 34.24 13.97
CA ARG A 161 -30.08 35.41 14.86
C ARG A 161 -30.48 35.03 16.28
N ALA A 162 -31.48 34.17 16.44
CA ALA A 162 -31.92 33.68 17.74
C ALA A 162 -30.82 32.86 18.44
N ALA A 163 -30.14 31.97 17.69
CA ALA A 163 -29.02 31.19 18.21
C ALA A 163 -27.84 32.09 18.64
N ALA A 164 -27.49 33.10 17.85
CA ALA A 164 -26.47 34.09 18.21
C ALA A 164 -26.86 34.91 19.47
N ALA A 165 -28.12 35.37 19.57
CA ALA A 165 -28.62 36.07 20.76
C ALA A 165 -28.61 35.19 22.02
N ALA A 166 -28.74 33.86 21.87
CA ALA A 166 -28.61 32.88 22.94
C ALA A 166 -27.16 32.50 23.28
N GLY A 167 -26.15 33.16 22.68
CA GLY A 167 -24.73 32.86 22.89
C GLY A 167 -24.23 31.59 22.17
N GLN A 168 -25.00 31.06 21.22
CA GLN A 168 -24.67 29.86 20.44
C GLN A 168 -24.72 30.17 18.93
N PRO A 169 -23.87 31.06 18.40
CA PRO A 169 -23.89 31.42 16.99
C PRO A 169 -23.57 30.20 16.09
N VAL A 170 -24.25 30.12 14.94
CA VAL A 170 -24.12 28.98 14.02
C VAL A 170 -22.88 29.16 13.15
N HIS A 171 -21.85 28.35 13.42
CA HIS A 171 -20.62 28.33 12.65
C HIS A 171 -20.86 27.91 11.19
N VAL A 172 -20.09 28.44 10.24
CA VAL A 172 -20.22 28.18 8.79
C VAL A 172 -20.19 26.69 8.44
N SER A 173 -19.48 25.86 9.22
CA SER A 173 -19.44 24.40 9.06
C SER A 173 -20.81 23.71 9.18
N GLN A 174 -21.77 24.37 9.84
CA GLN A 174 -23.13 23.89 10.09
C GLN A 174 -24.16 24.48 9.12
N GLN A 175 -23.78 25.51 8.38
CA GLN A 175 -24.64 26.21 7.43
C GLN A 175 -24.84 25.39 6.13
N PRO A 176 -25.81 25.75 5.26
CA PRO A 176 -26.10 25.03 4.03
C PRO A 176 -24.89 24.89 3.09
N TRP A 177 -24.91 23.85 2.26
CA TRP A 177 -23.88 23.62 1.26
C TRP A 177 -23.84 24.74 0.22
N GLY A 178 -22.63 25.23 -0.07
CA GLY A 178 -22.40 26.29 -1.06
C GLY A 178 -22.58 27.70 -0.52
N VAL A 179 -22.70 27.87 0.81
CA VAL A 179 -22.89 29.18 1.45
C VAL A 179 -21.73 30.15 1.20
N TRP A 180 -20.48 29.68 1.16
CA TRP A 180 -19.31 30.46 0.74
C TRP A 180 -18.91 30.20 -0.72
N GLY A 181 -19.70 29.38 -1.43
CA GLY A 181 -19.45 29.04 -2.82
C GLY A 181 -20.52 29.64 -3.74
N PRO A 182 -21.23 28.82 -4.54
CA PRO A 182 -22.14 29.31 -5.57
C PRO A 182 -23.28 30.19 -5.04
N MET A 183 -23.73 30.01 -3.78
CA MET A 183 -24.79 30.86 -3.22
C MET A 183 -24.30 32.29 -3.00
N MET A 184 -23.11 32.45 -2.42
CA MET A 184 -22.48 33.76 -2.19
C MET A 184 -22.13 34.45 -3.51
N VAL A 185 -21.46 33.74 -4.42
CA VAL A 185 -21.06 34.31 -5.72
C VAL A 185 -22.29 34.79 -6.48
N THR A 186 -23.35 33.98 -6.53
CA THR A 186 -24.62 34.36 -7.17
C THR A 186 -25.20 35.62 -6.52
N HIS A 187 -25.32 35.65 -5.19
CA HIS A 187 -25.91 36.78 -4.49
C HIS A 187 -25.18 38.09 -4.78
N PHE A 188 -23.87 38.15 -4.57
CA PHE A 188 -23.11 39.38 -4.74
C PHE A 188 -22.99 39.79 -6.21
N THR A 189 -22.96 38.84 -7.15
CA THR A 189 -23.00 39.16 -8.59
C THR A 189 -24.27 39.91 -8.95
N HIS A 190 -25.44 39.43 -8.51
CA HIS A 190 -26.72 40.11 -8.79
C HIS A 190 -26.88 41.40 -7.98
N ALA A 191 -26.49 41.41 -6.70
CA ALA A 191 -26.61 42.60 -5.84
C ALA A 191 -25.77 43.78 -6.36
N LEU A 192 -24.63 43.50 -7.02
CA LEU A 192 -23.76 44.50 -7.63
C LEU A 192 -24.10 44.81 -9.10
N GLY A 193 -25.13 44.18 -9.68
CA GLY A 193 -25.52 44.39 -11.08
C GLY A 193 -24.50 43.87 -12.10
N LEU A 194 -23.75 42.81 -11.76
CA LEU A 194 -22.66 42.28 -12.58
C LEU A 194 -23.07 41.08 -13.45
N ALA A 195 -24.36 40.78 -13.55
CA ALA A 195 -24.86 39.62 -14.30
C ALA A 195 -24.46 39.63 -15.79
N ASP A 196 -24.36 40.81 -16.41
CA ASP A 196 -23.96 40.96 -17.82
C ASP A 196 -22.48 40.67 -18.07
N GLN A 197 -21.67 40.51 -17.01
CA GLN A 197 -20.25 40.14 -17.10
C GLN A 197 -20.01 38.64 -16.89
N VAL A 198 -21.07 37.86 -16.65
CA VAL A 198 -21.00 36.41 -16.45
C VAL A 198 -21.11 35.70 -17.79
N GLN A 199 -20.23 34.72 -18.01
CA GLN A 199 -20.23 33.89 -19.22
C GLN A 199 -21.49 33.00 -19.30
N PRO A 200 -21.97 32.70 -20.52
CA PRO A 200 -23.10 31.81 -20.70
C PRO A 200 -22.81 30.39 -20.21
N LEU A 201 -23.87 29.61 -20.02
CA LEU A 201 -23.79 28.27 -19.43
C LEU A 201 -22.84 27.32 -20.16
N ASP A 202 -22.82 27.39 -21.48
CA ASP A 202 -22.02 26.53 -22.34
C ASP A 202 -20.53 26.89 -22.37
N ALA A 203 -20.11 28.01 -21.75
CA ALA A 203 -18.70 28.37 -21.63
C ALA A 203 -17.92 27.36 -20.78
N PHE A 204 -18.50 26.93 -19.65
CA PHE A 204 -17.85 26.04 -18.66
C PHE A 204 -18.71 24.85 -18.23
N TYR A 205 -20.04 24.96 -18.34
CA TYR A 205 -21.01 24.00 -17.79
C TYR A 205 -21.99 23.43 -18.84
N PRO A 206 -21.57 23.11 -20.08
CA PRO A 206 -22.48 22.57 -21.10
C PRO A 206 -23.14 21.26 -20.64
N VAL A 207 -22.41 20.44 -19.87
CA VAL A 207 -22.95 19.29 -19.14
C VAL A 207 -23.22 19.69 -17.69
N THR A 208 -24.47 20.05 -17.41
CA THR A 208 -24.90 20.52 -16.08
C THR A 208 -24.81 19.45 -14.99
N PHE A 209 -24.88 19.84 -13.71
CA PHE A 209 -24.84 18.88 -12.59
C PHE A 209 -25.90 17.75 -12.66
N PRO A 210 -27.18 18.01 -13.01
CA PRO A 210 -28.16 16.94 -13.24
C PRO A 210 -27.72 15.93 -14.32
N ASP A 211 -27.02 16.42 -15.34
CA ASP A 211 -26.56 15.67 -16.51
C ASP A 211 -25.15 15.09 -16.38
N ARG A 212 -24.45 15.32 -15.25
CA ARG A 212 -23.05 14.93 -15.01
C ARG A 212 -22.68 13.49 -15.38
N LEU A 213 -23.63 12.54 -15.30
CA LEU A 213 -23.40 11.13 -15.64
C LEU A 213 -23.24 10.90 -17.14
N LYS A 214 -23.57 11.88 -18.00
CA LYS A 214 -23.35 11.82 -19.45
C LYS A 214 -21.86 11.72 -19.80
N PHE A 215 -20.96 12.19 -18.93
CA PHE A 215 -19.51 11.95 -19.08
C PHE A 215 -19.12 10.46 -19.03
N LEU A 216 -19.95 9.61 -18.43
CA LEU A 216 -19.75 8.16 -18.32
C LEU A 216 -20.45 7.38 -19.45
N ARG A 217 -21.19 8.07 -20.32
CA ARG A 217 -21.89 7.50 -21.50
C ARG A 217 -20.96 7.54 -22.72
N PRO A 218 -21.32 6.85 -23.83
CA PRO A 218 -20.55 6.93 -25.08
C PRO A 218 -20.20 8.37 -25.44
N ALA A 219 -18.94 8.62 -25.85
CA ALA A 219 -18.36 9.96 -25.97
C ALA A 219 -19.25 10.97 -26.72
N ALA A 220 -19.91 10.54 -27.79
CA ALA A 220 -20.82 11.34 -28.61
C ALA A 220 -21.94 12.05 -27.80
N VAL A 221 -22.36 11.48 -26.67
CA VAL A 221 -23.42 12.06 -25.82
C VAL A 221 -22.95 13.35 -25.16
N ALA A 222 -21.74 13.38 -24.61
CA ALA A 222 -21.20 14.60 -24.00
C ALA A 222 -20.75 15.59 -25.08
N GLU A 223 -20.16 15.10 -26.17
CA GLU A 223 -19.72 15.92 -27.30
C GLU A 223 -20.86 16.70 -27.94
N GLY A 224 -22.04 16.11 -28.08
CA GLY A 224 -23.22 16.78 -28.61
C GLY A 224 -23.74 17.93 -27.74
N MET A 225 -23.21 18.10 -26.52
CA MET A 225 -23.53 19.22 -25.63
C MET A 225 -22.47 20.33 -25.65
N ILE A 226 -21.29 20.07 -26.21
CA ILE A 226 -20.16 21.01 -26.27
C ILE A 226 -20.37 21.96 -27.46
N THR A 227 -20.14 23.25 -27.23
CA THR A 227 -20.29 24.28 -28.27
C THR A 227 -18.93 24.91 -28.60
N PRO A 228 -18.81 25.68 -29.71
CA PRO A 228 -17.60 26.45 -29.98
C PRO A 228 -17.25 27.46 -28.88
N HIS A 229 -18.21 27.86 -28.04
CA HIS A 229 -17.99 28.78 -26.91
C HIS A 229 -17.35 28.10 -25.70
N THR A 230 -17.42 26.76 -25.60
CA THR A 230 -16.85 26.01 -24.49
C THR A 230 -15.33 26.13 -24.47
N THR A 231 -14.77 26.64 -23.37
CA THR A 231 -13.31 26.64 -23.13
C THR A 231 -12.91 25.62 -22.08
N ALA A 232 -13.81 25.30 -21.15
CA ALA A 232 -13.58 24.32 -20.10
C ALA A 232 -14.83 23.49 -19.81
N LEU A 233 -14.64 22.37 -19.11
CA LEU A 233 -15.69 21.44 -18.73
C LEU A 233 -15.57 21.14 -17.24
N HIS A 234 -16.57 21.50 -16.45
CA HIS A 234 -16.66 21.00 -15.07
C HIS A 234 -17.06 19.52 -15.09
N LEU A 235 -16.13 18.61 -14.77
CA LEU A 235 -16.37 17.16 -14.81
C LEU A 235 -17.14 16.64 -13.60
N TRP A 236 -17.36 17.51 -12.60
CA TRP A 236 -18.06 17.27 -11.36
C TRP A 236 -17.49 16.10 -10.55
N ALA A 237 -16.78 16.39 -9.47
CA ALA A 237 -16.21 15.41 -8.54
C ALA A 237 -17.29 14.49 -7.93
N SER A 238 -18.57 14.82 -8.08
CA SER A 238 -19.69 13.91 -7.85
C SER A 238 -19.66 12.61 -8.64
N ASN A 239 -19.11 12.63 -9.84
CA ASN A 239 -18.94 11.44 -10.68
C ASN A 239 -18.00 10.43 -10.06
N LYS A 240 -17.04 10.84 -9.22
CA LYS A 240 -16.15 9.91 -8.50
C LYS A 240 -16.90 8.87 -7.67
N ARG A 241 -18.06 9.23 -7.12
CA ARG A 241 -18.90 8.28 -6.37
C ARG A 241 -19.45 7.19 -7.30
N GLU A 242 -19.96 7.57 -8.46
CA GLU A 242 -20.48 6.63 -9.43
C GLU A 242 -19.37 5.73 -9.99
N LEU A 243 -18.24 6.34 -10.36
CA LEU A 243 -17.04 5.65 -10.84
C LEU A 243 -16.54 4.62 -9.83
N GLY A 244 -16.42 5.01 -8.55
CA GLY A 244 -15.98 4.11 -7.49
C GLY A 244 -16.97 2.96 -7.21
N LEU A 245 -18.28 3.25 -7.22
CA LEU A 245 -19.31 2.25 -6.88
C LEU A 245 -19.66 1.28 -8.01
N ARG A 246 -19.61 1.73 -9.27
CA ARG A 246 -20.12 0.95 -10.41
C ARG A 246 -19.09 0.69 -11.49
N HIS A 247 -17.94 1.35 -11.44
CA HIS A 247 -16.91 1.28 -12.47
C HIS A 247 -15.50 1.13 -11.88
N HIS A 248 -15.38 0.54 -10.68
CA HIS A 248 -14.06 0.17 -10.12
C HIS A 248 -13.08 1.34 -9.96
N GLY A 249 -13.58 2.57 -9.89
CA GLY A 249 -12.77 3.78 -9.79
C GLY A 249 -12.10 4.23 -11.09
N ILE A 250 -12.46 3.63 -12.25
CA ILE A 250 -11.97 3.96 -13.59
C ILE A 250 -13.14 4.27 -14.54
N PRO A 251 -12.94 5.05 -15.62
CA PRO A 251 -14.05 5.38 -16.52
C PRO A 251 -14.44 4.18 -17.39
N PRO A 252 -15.75 4.03 -17.74
CA PRO A 252 -16.19 2.99 -18.66
C PRO A 252 -15.50 3.11 -20.02
N ALA A 253 -15.11 1.98 -20.61
CA ALA A 253 -14.57 1.96 -21.96
C ALA A 253 -15.56 2.57 -22.98
N GLY A 254 -15.06 3.40 -23.89
CA GLY A 254 -15.83 4.15 -24.88
C GLY A 254 -16.56 5.39 -24.32
N SER A 255 -16.47 5.65 -23.01
CA SER A 255 -17.06 6.85 -22.42
C SER A 255 -16.29 8.12 -22.80
N TYR A 256 -16.90 9.29 -22.57
CA TYR A 256 -16.22 10.56 -22.80
C TYR A 256 -14.96 10.68 -21.92
N LEU A 257 -15.02 10.30 -20.64
CA LEU A 257 -13.85 10.34 -19.75
C LEU A 257 -12.73 9.39 -20.20
N ASP A 258 -13.06 8.18 -20.67
CA ASP A 258 -12.08 7.26 -21.24
C ASP A 258 -11.45 7.83 -22.52
N LYS A 259 -12.23 8.48 -23.40
CA LYS A 259 -11.69 9.22 -24.55
C LYS A 259 -10.70 10.30 -24.12
N LEU A 260 -11.04 11.11 -23.13
CA LEU A 260 -10.16 12.17 -22.63
C LEU A 260 -8.87 11.60 -22.03
N LEU A 261 -8.94 10.52 -21.25
CA LEU A 261 -7.75 9.86 -20.72
C LEU A 261 -6.79 9.40 -21.82
N ARG A 262 -7.31 8.80 -22.90
CA ARG A 262 -6.50 8.40 -24.07
C ARG A 262 -5.89 9.59 -24.79
N LEU A 263 -6.65 10.69 -24.93
CA LEU A 263 -6.17 11.93 -25.55
C LEU A 263 -4.94 12.49 -24.82
N HIS A 264 -4.94 12.37 -23.49
CA HIS A 264 -3.87 12.89 -22.63
C HIS A 264 -2.87 11.82 -22.17
N ASP A 265 -2.89 10.61 -22.74
CA ASP A 265 -2.00 9.50 -22.36
C ASP A 265 -1.97 9.23 -20.83
N ILE A 266 -3.15 9.26 -20.18
CA ILE A 266 -3.29 8.99 -18.74
C ILE A 266 -3.87 7.59 -18.54
N GLN A 267 -3.17 6.78 -17.76
CA GLN A 267 -3.63 5.45 -17.34
C GLN A 267 -4.47 5.58 -16.04
N ALA A 268 -5.78 5.32 -16.14
CA ALA A 268 -6.69 5.43 -14.99
C ALA A 268 -6.27 4.52 -13.83
N GLU A 269 -5.67 3.38 -14.16
CA GLU A 269 -5.31 2.28 -13.26
C GLU A 269 -4.06 2.59 -12.43
N ALA A 270 -3.23 3.52 -12.90
CA ALA A 270 -2.06 3.99 -12.15
C ALA A 270 -2.48 4.87 -10.95
N ALA A 271 -3.64 5.53 -11.04
CA ALA A 271 -4.19 6.37 -9.99
C ALA A 271 -5.73 6.28 -9.94
N PRO A 272 -6.29 5.10 -9.62
CA PRO A 272 -7.73 4.91 -9.61
C PRO A 272 -8.38 5.81 -8.55
N ILE A 273 -9.66 6.09 -8.73
CA ILE A 273 -10.42 6.77 -7.68
C ILE A 273 -10.57 5.80 -6.51
N LYS A 274 -9.85 6.06 -5.42
CA LYS A 274 -9.75 5.20 -4.23
C LYS A 274 -10.76 5.52 -3.14
N GLY A 275 -11.43 6.67 -3.20
CA GLY A 275 -12.45 7.05 -2.23
C GLY A 275 -13.08 8.41 -2.49
N ARG A 276 -14.10 8.75 -1.69
CA ARG A 276 -14.72 10.07 -1.64
C ARG A 276 -15.43 10.31 -0.31
N GLY A 277 -15.06 11.38 0.39
CA GLY A 277 -15.53 11.64 1.75
C GLY A 277 -15.19 10.45 2.65
N LYS A 278 -16.18 9.92 3.39
CA LYS A 278 -16.00 8.74 4.25
C LYS A 278 -15.96 7.40 3.50
N HIS A 279 -16.23 7.38 2.18
CA HIS A 279 -16.25 6.14 1.40
C HIS A 279 -14.85 5.81 0.87
N VAL A 280 -14.34 4.63 1.20
CA VAL A 280 -13.17 4.02 0.56
C VAL A 280 -13.67 2.99 -0.46
N PHE A 281 -13.26 3.11 -1.72
CA PHE A 281 -13.59 2.13 -2.77
C PHE A 281 -12.60 0.96 -2.72
N ASP A 282 -12.98 -0.17 -3.32
CA ASP A 282 -12.22 -1.43 -3.17
C ASP A 282 -10.74 -1.29 -3.59
N ALA A 283 -10.45 -0.58 -4.68
CA ALA A 283 -9.08 -0.26 -5.11
C ALA A 283 -8.26 0.49 -4.05
N GLY A 284 -8.90 1.34 -3.24
CA GLY A 284 -8.26 2.10 -2.16
C GLY A 284 -7.90 1.24 -0.95
N LEU A 285 -8.46 0.04 -0.83
CA LEU A 285 -8.12 -0.87 0.25
C LEU A 285 -6.68 -1.38 0.16
N VAL A 286 -6.05 -1.33 -1.02
CA VAL A 286 -4.65 -1.73 -1.21
C VAL A 286 -3.68 -0.89 -0.35
N ASP A 287 -4.07 0.33 0.02
CA ASP A 287 -3.27 1.23 0.85
C ASP A 287 -3.54 1.04 2.35
N ARG A 288 -4.58 0.30 2.70
CA ARG A 288 -4.83 -0.16 4.08
C ARG A 288 -4.03 -1.41 4.44
N LEU A 289 -3.56 -2.15 3.44
CA LEU A 289 -2.71 -3.31 3.63
C LEU A 289 -1.35 -2.87 4.19
N ASP A 290 -1.09 -3.20 5.45
CA ASP A 290 0.12 -2.91 6.20
C ASP A 290 1.27 -3.87 5.85
N ILE A 291 1.48 -4.09 4.54
CA ILE A 291 2.58 -4.87 3.99
C ILE A 291 3.35 -4.02 2.97
N ALA A 292 4.67 -4.12 3.01
CA ALA A 292 5.53 -3.38 2.08
C ALA A 292 5.47 -3.95 0.66
N GLU A 293 5.42 -5.28 0.55
CA GLU A 293 5.42 -6.03 -0.72
C GLU A 293 4.50 -7.26 -0.60
N ALA A 294 3.87 -7.65 -1.71
CA ALA A 294 3.21 -8.94 -1.88
C ALA A 294 3.69 -9.61 -3.16
N GLN A 295 3.90 -10.92 -3.12
CA GLN A 295 4.19 -11.74 -4.29
C GLN A 295 2.92 -12.35 -4.86
N THR A 296 1.90 -12.57 -4.03
CA THR A 296 0.64 -13.20 -4.45
C THR A 296 -0.58 -12.43 -3.91
N PHE A 297 -1.58 -12.30 -4.77
CA PHE A 297 -2.90 -11.79 -4.44
C PHE A 297 -3.93 -12.86 -4.80
N ALA A 298 -4.94 -13.09 -3.97
CA ALA A 298 -6.05 -13.97 -4.30
C ALA A 298 -7.40 -13.29 -4.06
N ASP A 299 -8.35 -13.55 -4.94
CA ASP A 299 -9.75 -13.16 -4.77
C ASP A 299 -10.64 -14.38 -4.59
N LEU A 300 -11.51 -14.32 -3.57
CA LEU A 300 -12.49 -15.32 -3.20
C LEU A 300 -13.86 -14.92 -3.72
N GLY A 301 -14.30 -15.56 -4.80
CA GLY A 301 -15.65 -15.34 -5.34
C GLY A 301 -15.80 -14.12 -6.24
N GLY A 302 -14.70 -13.45 -6.60
CA GLY A 302 -14.64 -12.59 -7.78
C GLY A 302 -15.21 -11.18 -7.63
N ASN A 303 -15.21 -10.64 -6.42
CA ASN A 303 -15.79 -9.31 -6.13
C ASN A 303 -14.73 -8.22 -5.90
N ALA A 304 -13.45 -8.50 -6.13
CA ALA A 304 -12.34 -7.62 -5.80
C ALA A 304 -11.49 -7.19 -7.02
N GLN A 305 -12.07 -7.15 -8.23
CA GLN A 305 -11.36 -6.81 -9.49
C GLN A 305 -10.46 -5.59 -9.36
N SER A 306 -11.03 -4.51 -8.81
CA SER A 306 -10.35 -3.23 -8.66
C SER A 306 -9.22 -3.27 -7.62
N LEU A 307 -9.37 -4.11 -6.59
CA LEU A 307 -8.34 -4.33 -5.57
C LEU A 307 -7.22 -5.22 -6.12
N ALA A 308 -7.55 -6.26 -6.89
CA ALA A 308 -6.57 -7.11 -7.57
C ALA A 308 -5.70 -6.31 -8.54
N LEU A 309 -6.33 -5.45 -9.36
CA LEU A 309 -5.62 -4.55 -10.27
C LEU A 309 -4.74 -3.55 -9.51
N ALA A 310 -5.24 -3.00 -8.40
CA ALA A 310 -4.46 -2.10 -7.55
C ALA A 310 -3.26 -2.81 -6.89
N ALA A 311 -3.43 -4.06 -6.46
CA ALA A 311 -2.36 -4.90 -5.90
C ALA A 311 -1.29 -5.22 -6.97
N TRP A 312 -1.71 -5.58 -8.19
CA TRP A 312 -0.81 -5.77 -9.33
C TRP A 312 0.00 -4.51 -9.62
N ASN A 313 -0.65 -3.36 -9.76
CA ASN A 313 0.05 -2.11 -10.05
C ASN A 313 1.01 -1.69 -8.93
N LYS A 314 0.69 -2.04 -7.67
CA LYS A 314 1.55 -1.73 -6.52
C LYS A 314 2.74 -2.68 -6.40
N TRP A 315 2.58 -3.96 -6.68
CA TRP A 315 3.56 -4.99 -6.31
C TRP A 315 4.07 -5.90 -7.43
N ASP A 316 3.42 -5.91 -8.61
CA ASP A 316 3.71 -6.85 -9.71
C ASP A 316 3.50 -8.32 -9.28
N CYS A 317 2.50 -8.56 -8.43
CA CYS A 317 2.18 -9.86 -7.84
C CYS A 317 1.45 -10.83 -8.78
N ASP A 318 1.56 -12.13 -8.55
CA ASP A 318 0.72 -13.11 -9.24
C ASP A 318 -0.71 -13.07 -8.67
N ILE A 319 -1.73 -13.18 -9.53
CA ILE A 319 -3.15 -13.09 -9.17
C ILE A 319 -3.79 -14.46 -9.25
N GLN A 320 -4.38 -14.92 -8.15
CA GLN A 320 -5.13 -16.16 -8.04
C GLN A 320 -6.64 -15.89 -7.96
N LEU A 321 -7.40 -16.43 -8.90
CA LEU A 321 -8.85 -16.42 -8.88
C LEU A 321 -9.33 -17.73 -8.28
N ILE A 322 -9.63 -17.73 -6.98
CA ILE A 322 -10.07 -18.93 -6.26
C ILE A 322 -11.56 -19.12 -6.57
N ASP A 323 -11.82 -20.08 -7.45
CA ASP A 323 -13.13 -20.36 -8.01
C ASP A 323 -13.86 -21.42 -7.19
N ILE A 324 -14.57 -20.94 -6.16
CA ILE A 324 -15.47 -21.74 -5.32
C ILE A 324 -16.89 -21.17 -5.33
N ASP A 325 -17.88 -22.06 -5.28
CA ASP A 325 -19.29 -21.67 -5.21
C ASP A 325 -19.72 -21.22 -3.79
N HIS A 326 -20.95 -20.75 -3.63
CA HIS A 326 -21.51 -20.30 -2.34
C HIS A 326 -21.54 -21.38 -1.23
N LYS A 327 -21.32 -22.65 -1.58
CA LYS A 327 -21.23 -23.80 -0.66
C LYS A 327 -19.80 -24.29 -0.47
N GLY A 328 -18.80 -23.60 -1.05
CA GLY A 328 -17.39 -23.98 -0.99
C GLY A 328 -17.02 -25.15 -1.90
N ASN A 329 -17.86 -25.52 -2.87
CA ASN A 329 -17.52 -26.54 -3.85
C ASN A 329 -16.70 -25.95 -4.99
N TRP A 330 -15.91 -26.80 -5.63
CA TRP A 330 -15.01 -26.46 -6.74
C TRP A 330 -15.69 -26.73 -8.10
N PRO A 331 -16.08 -25.70 -8.87
CA PRO A 331 -16.75 -25.87 -10.15
C PRO A 331 -15.81 -26.44 -11.22
N ALA A 332 -16.25 -27.45 -11.97
CA ALA A 332 -15.47 -28.03 -13.06
C ALA A 332 -15.22 -27.01 -14.20
N THR A 333 -16.23 -26.20 -14.51
CA THR A 333 -16.16 -25.10 -15.47
C THR A 333 -16.00 -23.76 -14.75
N PRO A 334 -15.36 -22.74 -15.38
CA PRO A 334 -15.21 -21.42 -14.77
C PRO A 334 -16.55 -20.83 -14.33
N SER A 335 -16.61 -20.34 -13.09
CA SER A 335 -17.78 -19.58 -12.62
C SER A 335 -18.02 -18.35 -13.51
N PRO A 336 -19.28 -17.85 -13.59
CA PRO A 336 -19.64 -16.74 -14.48
C PRO A 336 -18.80 -15.46 -14.32
N TRP A 337 -18.18 -15.26 -13.14
CA TRP A 337 -17.34 -14.11 -12.86
C TRP A 337 -15.90 -14.25 -13.37
N VAL A 338 -15.37 -15.46 -13.54
CA VAL A 338 -13.93 -15.71 -13.81
C VAL A 338 -13.48 -15.14 -15.15
N VAL A 339 -14.26 -15.38 -16.22
CA VAL A 339 -13.93 -14.91 -17.56
C VAL A 339 -14.00 -13.36 -17.65
N PRO A 340 -15.08 -12.69 -17.19
CA PRO A 340 -15.11 -11.23 -17.11
C PRO A 340 -13.99 -10.63 -16.24
N TYR A 341 -13.63 -11.29 -15.13
CA TYR A 341 -12.56 -10.84 -14.25
C TYR A 341 -11.20 -10.89 -14.96
N THR A 342 -10.91 -12.01 -15.62
CA THR A 342 -9.67 -12.19 -16.38
C THR A 342 -9.61 -11.18 -17.51
N ALA A 343 -10.70 -11.00 -18.27
CA ALA A 343 -10.80 -10.01 -19.33
C ALA A 343 -10.61 -8.57 -18.82
N PHE A 344 -11.16 -8.25 -17.65
CA PHE A 344 -10.91 -6.97 -16.98
C PHE A 344 -9.42 -6.80 -16.68
N LEU A 345 -8.78 -7.76 -16.03
CA LEU A 345 -7.36 -7.64 -15.67
C LEU A 345 -6.46 -7.53 -16.92
N THR A 346 -6.70 -8.32 -17.95
CA THR A 346 -5.90 -8.30 -19.18
C THR A 346 -6.10 -7.02 -19.98
N ALA A 347 -7.34 -6.52 -20.07
CA ALA A 347 -7.62 -5.22 -20.69
C ALA A 347 -6.88 -4.06 -19.99
N HIS A 348 -6.56 -4.23 -18.71
CA HIS A 348 -5.85 -3.26 -17.88
C HIS A 348 -4.36 -3.62 -17.66
N GLY A 349 -3.78 -4.46 -18.53
CA GLY A 349 -2.34 -4.67 -18.63
C GLY A 349 -1.75 -5.69 -17.65
N VAL A 350 -2.57 -6.55 -17.06
CA VAL A 350 -2.07 -7.75 -16.36
C VAL A 350 -1.80 -8.85 -17.40
N PRO A 351 -0.57 -9.39 -17.52
CA PRO A 351 -0.29 -10.50 -18.41
C PRO A 351 -1.12 -11.73 -18.04
N GLU A 352 -1.65 -12.45 -19.02
CA GLU A 352 -2.45 -13.66 -18.76
C GLU A 352 -1.66 -14.71 -17.96
N ALA A 353 -0.36 -14.83 -18.20
CA ALA A 353 0.54 -15.73 -17.45
C ALA A 353 0.67 -15.38 -15.95
N LYS A 354 0.21 -14.19 -15.53
CA LYS A 354 0.19 -13.73 -14.13
C LYS A 354 -1.16 -14.01 -13.45
N ILE A 355 -2.14 -14.55 -14.18
CA ILE A 355 -3.49 -14.82 -13.68
C ILE A 355 -3.71 -16.32 -13.68
N ALA A 356 -3.96 -16.90 -12.50
CA ALA A 356 -4.23 -18.32 -12.35
C ALA A 356 -5.63 -18.54 -11.77
N ARG A 357 -6.46 -19.34 -12.44
CA ARG A 357 -7.71 -19.86 -11.86
C ARG A 357 -7.38 -21.05 -10.96
N ILE A 358 -7.74 -20.97 -9.69
CA ILE A 358 -7.65 -22.09 -8.75
C ILE A 358 -9.02 -22.75 -8.68
N SER A 359 -9.13 -23.97 -9.22
CA SER A 359 -10.41 -24.68 -9.33
C SER A 359 -10.39 -26.03 -8.60
N ARG A 360 -9.41 -26.29 -7.75
CA ARG A 360 -9.29 -27.50 -6.91
C ARG A 360 -8.59 -27.15 -5.61
N ALA A 361 -8.98 -27.82 -4.52
CA ALA A 361 -8.38 -27.60 -3.21
C ALA A 361 -6.87 -27.84 -3.17
N GLY A 362 -6.37 -28.87 -3.88
CA GLY A 362 -4.94 -29.21 -3.90
C GLY A 362 -4.05 -28.17 -4.61
N ASP A 363 -4.65 -27.25 -5.36
CA ASP A 363 -3.94 -26.18 -6.06
C ASP A 363 -3.84 -24.90 -5.22
N LEU A 364 -4.49 -24.86 -4.05
CA LEU A 364 -4.35 -23.75 -3.10
C LEU A 364 -2.91 -23.67 -2.60
N ARG A 365 -2.43 -22.42 -2.46
CA ARG A 365 -1.10 -22.10 -1.96
C ARG A 365 -1.20 -20.98 -0.94
N PRO A 366 -0.21 -20.80 -0.05
CA PRO A 366 -0.15 -19.62 0.79
C PRO A 366 -0.16 -18.33 -0.03
N VAL A 367 -0.95 -17.34 0.40
CA VAL A 367 -1.16 -16.07 -0.30
C VAL A 367 -0.81 -14.88 0.61
N ASP A 368 -0.07 -13.90 0.09
CA ASP A 368 0.29 -12.69 0.86
C ASP A 368 -0.94 -11.78 1.08
N VAL A 369 -1.81 -11.63 0.08
CA VAL A 369 -3.05 -10.82 0.17
C VAL A 369 -4.27 -11.59 -0.32
N ILE A 370 -5.30 -11.70 0.53
CA ILE A 370 -6.58 -12.33 0.18
C ILE A 370 -7.69 -11.27 0.19
N ALA A 371 -8.55 -11.29 -0.81
CA ALA A 371 -9.79 -10.52 -0.84
C ALA A 371 -10.99 -11.45 -0.73
N ASN A 372 -11.89 -11.14 0.20
CA ASN A 372 -13.17 -11.81 0.43
C ASN A 372 -14.27 -10.75 0.59
N LEU A 373 -14.42 -9.92 -0.45
CA LEU A 373 -15.36 -8.80 -0.44
C LEU A 373 -16.74 -9.31 -0.83
N SER A 374 -17.79 -8.86 -0.11
CA SER A 374 -19.17 -9.31 -0.32
C SER A 374 -19.27 -10.84 -0.50
N GLY A 375 -18.52 -11.60 0.29
CA GLY A 375 -18.27 -13.04 0.11
C GLY A 375 -18.68 -13.86 1.32
N PHE A 376 -17.81 -14.78 1.74
CA PHE A 376 -18.06 -15.66 2.88
C PHE A 376 -17.98 -14.90 4.20
N GLY A 377 -19.05 -14.90 4.99
CA GLY A 377 -19.19 -14.05 6.17
C GLY A 377 -20.06 -12.82 5.96
N ASP A 378 -20.42 -12.48 4.72
CA ASP A 378 -21.47 -11.50 4.39
C ASP A 378 -22.66 -12.15 3.69
N VAL A 379 -22.48 -12.59 2.43
CA VAL A 379 -23.53 -13.17 1.59
C VAL A 379 -23.51 -14.70 1.62
N ASN A 380 -22.33 -15.30 1.77
CA ASN A 380 -22.14 -16.75 1.83
C ASN A 380 -21.83 -17.18 3.27
N LYS A 381 -22.15 -18.44 3.63
CA LYS A 381 -21.92 -18.96 4.98
C LYS A 381 -20.42 -19.10 5.27
N VAL A 382 -19.93 -18.42 6.31
CA VAL A 382 -18.49 -18.34 6.63
C VAL A 382 -17.80 -19.70 6.82
N LYS A 383 -18.51 -20.73 7.27
CA LYS A 383 -17.93 -22.08 7.47
C LYS A 383 -17.26 -22.65 6.21
N HIS A 384 -17.71 -22.26 5.03
CA HIS A 384 -17.15 -22.75 3.76
C HIS A 384 -15.81 -22.09 3.40
N LEU A 385 -15.46 -21.01 4.10
CA LEU A 385 -14.18 -20.32 3.96
C LEU A 385 -13.04 -21.07 4.67
N GLU A 386 -13.35 -21.93 5.63
CA GLU A 386 -12.37 -22.54 6.52
C GLU A 386 -11.27 -23.31 5.78
N ALA A 387 -11.63 -24.17 4.82
CA ALA A 387 -10.65 -24.93 4.03
C ALA A 387 -9.71 -24.03 3.22
N VAL A 388 -10.21 -22.89 2.73
CA VAL A 388 -9.40 -21.93 1.99
C VAL A 388 -8.46 -21.18 2.92
N LEU A 389 -8.94 -20.74 4.09
CA LEU A 389 -8.10 -20.04 5.07
C LEU A 389 -6.94 -20.92 5.51
N LYS A 390 -7.23 -22.16 5.87
CA LYS A 390 -6.21 -23.06 6.37
C LYS A 390 -5.11 -23.34 5.32
N ALA A 391 -5.48 -23.51 4.04
CA ALA A 391 -4.50 -23.72 2.97
C ALA A 391 -3.79 -22.45 2.47
N SER A 392 -4.42 -21.28 2.63
CA SER A 392 -3.95 -20.03 1.99
C SER A 392 -3.33 -19.02 2.97
N LEU A 393 -3.56 -19.15 4.28
CA LEU A 393 -3.00 -18.24 5.27
C LEU A 393 -1.54 -18.59 5.61
N HIS A 394 -0.72 -17.56 5.80
CA HIS A 394 0.57 -17.63 6.48
C HIS A 394 0.74 -16.40 7.39
N ALA A 395 1.80 -16.38 8.21
CA ALA A 395 2.02 -15.34 9.25
C ALA A 395 2.05 -13.88 8.77
N GLN A 396 2.12 -13.64 7.46
CA GLN A 396 2.15 -12.29 6.88
C GLN A 396 0.96 -12.03 5.97
N THR A 397 0.04 -12.99 5.85
CA THR A 397 -1.16 -12.82 5.06
C THR A 397 -1.99 -11.68 5.63
N ARG A 398 -2.47 -10.83 4.73
CA ARG A 398 -3.49 -9.84 5.00
C ARG A 398 -4.73 -10.20 4.22
N MET A 399 -5.88 -10.25 4.89
CA MET A 399 -7.14 -10.49 4.21
C MET A 399 -8.07 -9.30 4.42
N LEU A 400 -8.65 -8.79 3.33
CA LEU A 400 -9.76 -7.85 3.38
C LEU A 400 -11.06 -8.62 3.24
N THR A 401 -11.92 -8.55 4.25
CA THR A 401 -13.15 -9.36 4.30
C THR A 401 -14.34 -8.53 4.77
N ASP A 402 -15.51 -8.77 4.18
CA ASP A 402 -16.78 -8.20 4.63
C ASP A 402 -17.47 -9.19 5.61
N ILE A 403 -17.88 -8.69 6.78
CA ILE A 403 -18.42 -9.46 7.90
C ILE A 403 -19.79 -8.92 8.29
N ARG A 404 -20.85 -9.66 7.99
CA ARG A 404 -22.22 -9.36 8.46
C ARG A 404 -22.35 -9.68 9.94
N LYS A 405 -22.98 -8.79 10.72
CA LYS A 405 -23.28 -9.01 12.14
C LYS A 405 -24.09 -10.30 12.31
N GLY A 406 -23.61 -11.19 13.18
CA GLY A 406 -24.23 -12.50 13.43
C GLY A 406 -23.87 -13.61 12.44
N SER A 407 -22.98 -13.37 11.46
CA SER A 407 -22.54 -14.38 10.49
C SER A 407 -21.69 -15.52 11.07
N GLY A 408 -21.17 -15.36 12.29
CA GLY A 408 -20.18 -16.27 12.88
C GLY A 408 -18.76 -16.07 12.35
N ALA A 409 -18.50 -15.05 11.53
CA ALA A 409 -17.18 -14.85 10.93
C ALA A 409 -16.10 -14.46 11.96
N TYR A 410 -16.41 -13.59 12.93
CA TYR A 410 -15.43 -13.22 13.97
C TYR A 410 -14.95 -14.43 14.78
N PRO A 411 -15.83 -15.31 15.32
CA PRO A 411 -15.39 -16.55 15.96
C PRO A 411 -14.45 -17.40 15.10
N LEU A 412 -14.77 -17.57 13.80
CA LEU A 412 -13.91 -18.32 12.89
C LEU A 412 -12.55 -17.63 12.70
N LEU A 413 -12.55 -16.35 12.34
CA LEU A 413 -11.34 -15.59 12.02
C LEU A 413 -10.44 -15.39 13.24
N ASN A 414 -11.01 -15.22 14.43
CA ASN A 414 -10.25 -15.09 15.68
C ASN A 414 -9.45 -16.36 16.02
N ALA A 415 -9.78 -17.52 15.42
CA ALA A 415 -8.97 -18.73 15.55
C ALA A 415 -7.67 -18.67 14.72
N TYR A 416 -7.60 -17.79 13.71
CA TYR A 416 -6.46 -17.65 12.81
C TYR A 416 -5.71 -16.32 13.01
N GLY A 417 -6.31 -15.31 13.63
CA GLY A 417 -5.67 -14.01 13.75
C GLY A 417 -6.58 -12.92 14.29
N SER A 418 -6.31 -11.67 13.93
CA SER A 418 -7.04 -10.52 14.43
C SER A 418 -7.67 -9.70 13.31
N CYS A 419 -8.86 -9.17 13.56
CA CYS A 419 -9.58 -8.29 12.64
C CYS A 419 -9.55 -6.84 13.15
N GLU A 420 -9.12 -5.92 12.30
CA GLU A 420 -9.28 -4.47 12.49
C GLU A 420 -10.43 -3.97 11.62
N THR A 421 -11.32 -3.17 12.19
CA THR A 421 -12.41 -2.54 11.42
C THR A 421 -11.85 -1.45 10.50
N VAL A 422 -12.09 -1.60 9.19
CA VAL A 422 -11.75 -0.58 8.18
C VAL A 422 -12.93 0.37 7.98
N THR A 423 -14.12 -0.18 7.73
CA THR A 423 -15.36 0.59 7.55
C THR A 423 -16.57 -0.25 7.95
N THR A 424 -17.70 0.39 8.24
CA THR A 424 -18.99 -0.29 8.45
C THR A 424 -20.04 0.24 7.46
N ARG A 425 -20.97 -0.61 7.05
CA ARG A 425 -22.15 -0.26 6.24
C ARG A 425 -23.38 -0.96 6.81
N ASP A 426 -24.57 -0.39 6.59
CA ASP A 426 -25.84 -1.07 6.87
C ASP A 426 -26.39 -1.67 5.57
N ALA A 427 -26.86 -2.92 5.64
CA ALA A 427 -27.60 -3.56 4.56
C ALA A 427 -28.77 -4.34 5.17
N ASP A 428 -29.99 -3.93 4.80
CA ASP A 428 -31.25 -4.51 5.26
C ASP A 428 -31.39 -4.52 6.80
N GLY A 429 -30.93 -3.45 7.47
CA GLY A 429 -31.00 -3.31 8.93
C GLY A 429 -29.94 -4.13 9.68
N VAL A 430 -28.97 -4.70 8.95
CA VAL A 430 -27.85 -5.45 9.52
C VAL A 430 -26.53 -4.77 9.17
N THR A 431 -25.73 -4.52 10.20
CA THR A 431 -24.38 -3.98 10.02
C THR A 431 -23.46 -5.00 9.36
N ILE A 432 -22.78 -4.58 8.28
CA ILE A 432 -21.67 -5.28 7.67
C ILE A 432 -20.40 -4.49 7.95
N THR A 433 -19.40 -5.15 8.54
CA THR A 433 -18.09 -4.60 8.81
C THR A 433 -17.11 -5.08 7.76
N ARG A 434 -16.47 -4.15 7.05
CA ARG A 434 -15.26 -4.46 6.31
C ARG A 434 -14.09 -4.47 7.28
N ALA A 435 -13.40 -5.59 7.37
CA ALA A 435 -12.28 -5.79 8.27
C ALA A 435 -10.99 -6.09 7.49
N LEU A 436 -9.88 -5.56 8.00
CA LEU A 436 -8.54 -6.01 7.69
C LEU A 436 -8.18 -7.10 8.70
N PHE A 437 -8.19 -8.34 8.24
CA PHE A 437 -7.71 -9.48 8.97
C PHE A 437 -6.19 -9.61 8.83
N ARG A 438 -5.50 -9.75 9.95
CA ARG A 438 -4.08 -10.07 10.03
C ARG A 438 -3.95 -11.49 10.54
N ALA A 439 -3.37 -12.35 9.73
CA ALA A 439 -3.00 -13.68 10.15
C ALA A 439 -2.05 -13.58 11.36
N GLY A 440 -2.42 -14.23 12.46
CA GLY A 440 -1.58 -14.37 13.64
C GLY A 440 -0.73 -15.63 13.57
N PRO A 441 0.11 -15.90 14.58
CA PRO A 441 0.83 -17.17 14.70
C PRO A 441 -0.13 -18.39 14.63
N GLN A 442 -1.35 -18.23 15.16
CA GLN A 442 -2.41 -19.24 15.16
C GLN A 442 -2.90 -19.61 13.75
N ALA A 443 -2.85 -18.70 12.77
CA ALA A 443 -3.18 -19.02 11.37
C ALA A 443 -2.24 -20.06 10.78
N VAL A 444 -0.99 -20.08 11.23
CA VAL A 444 0.03 -21.00 10.74
C VAL A 444 0.03 -22.32 11.52
N ALA A 445 -0.51 -22.31 12.74
CA ALA A 445 -0.69 -23.48 13.58
C ALA A 445 -1.88 -24.37 13.17
N GLN A 446 -2.76 -23.93 12.26
CA GLN A 446 -3.96 -24.65 11.84
C GLN A 446 -3.98 -25.07 10.35
N GLU A 447 -2.86 -25.53 9.79
CA GLU A 447 -2.83 -26.60 8.76
C GLU A 447 -1.40 -26.90 8.32
N ALA A 448 -0.93 -28.09 8.66
CA ALA A 448 -0.43 -28.94 7.59
C ALA A 448 -1.54 -29.98 7.37
N PRO A 449 -1.99 -30.23 6.13
CA PRO A 449 -2.70 -31.47 5.83
C PRO A 449 -1.78 -32.62 6.26
N THR A 450 -2.27 -33.53 7.09
CA THR A 450 -1.61 -34.82 7.31
C THR A 450 -1.68 -35.56 5.96
N PRO A 451 -0.56 -35.80 5.27
CA PRO A 451 -0.48 -36.88 4.29
C PRO A 451 -0.73 -38.19 5.07
N PRO A 452 -1.00 -39.33 4.41
CA PRO A 452 -1.26 -40.58 5.14
C PRO A 452 -0.23 -40.80 6.25
N GLU A 453 -0.73 -41.17 7.44
CA GLU A 453 -0.01 -41.21 8.72
C GLU A 453 1.45 -41.66 8.61
N GLU A 454 2.37 -40.71 8.79
CA GLU A 454 3.71 -40.95 9.31
C GLU A 454 4.01 -39.89 10.41
N GLY A 455 3.38 -40.07 11.58
CA GLY A 455 3.76 -39.56 12.89
C GLY A 455 3.74 -38.05 13.22
N SER A 456 3.65 -37.72 14.51
CA SER A 456 3.79 -36.35 15.05
C SER A 456 5.21 -35.77 14.83
N TRP A 457 5.41 -34.44 14.88
CA TRP A 457 6.78 -33.86 14.79
C TRP A 457 7.72 -34.44 15.85
N ALA A 458 7.20 -34.72 17.05
CA ALA A 458 7.98 -35.37 18.10
C ALA A 458 8.42 -36.78 17.67
N GLU A 459 7.56 -37.56 17.01
CA GLU A 459 7.91 -38.87 16.46
C GLU A 459 8.93 -38.76 15.34
N ILE A 460 8.70 -37.88 14.36
CA ILE A 460 9.63 -37.64 13.24
C ILE A 460 11.00 -37.19 13.78
N ALA A 461 11.02 -36.24 14.71
CA ALA A 461 12.25 -35.72 15.30
C ALA A 461 12.98 -36.77 16.13
N THR A 462 12.25 -37.61 16.87
CA THR A 462 12.83 -38.74 17.61
C THR A 462 13.44 -39.77 16.66
N THR A 463 12.76 -40.08 15.55
CA THR A 463 13.32 -40.95 14.50
C THR A 463 14.57 -40.34 13.85
N LEU A 464 14.53 -39.04 13.53
CA LEU A 464 15.67 -38.33 12.93
C LEU A 464 16.87 -38.24 13.86
N ALA A 465 16.65 -38.09 15.16
CA ALA A 465 17.73 -38.07 16.15
C ALA A 465 18.55 -39.37 16.12
N GLY A 466 17.87 -40.50 15.95
CA GLY A 466 18.50 -41.82 15.98
C GLY A 466 19.10 -42.15 17.36
N GLN A 467 19.91 -43.20 17.44
CA GLN A 467 20.47 -43.68 18.72
C GLN A 467 21.54 -42.76 19.32
N GLU A 468 22.22 -41.96 18.48
CA GLU A 468 23.30 -41.07 18.90
C GLU A 468 22.88 -39.60 19.02
N GLY A 469 21.63 -39.29 18.66
CA GLY A 469 21.04 -37.95 18.76
C GLY A 469 20.15 -37.79 19.99
N PHE A 470 19.49 -36.64 20.08
CA PHE A 470 18.43 -36.42 21.07
C PHE A 470 17.37 -35.46 20.54
N PHE A 471 16.16 -35.58 21.09
CA PHE A 471 15.08 -34.62 20.90
C PHE A 471 14.60 -34.14 22.27
N ARG A 472 14.36 -32.84 22.42
CA ARG A 472 13.81 -32.20 23.62
C ARG A 472 12.84 -31.12 23.18
N ASP A 473 11.73 -30.95 23.89
CA ASP A 473 10.72 -29.95 23.56
C ASP A 473 10.14 -29.23 24.79
N SER A 474 9.51 -28.10 24.49
CA SER A 474 8.66 -27.30 25.35
C SER A 474 7.43 -26.88 24.52
N PRO A 475 6.40 -26.26 25.13
CA PRO A 475 5.23 -25.79 24.38
C PRO A 475 5.56 -24.81 23.24
N GLU A 476 6.60 -23.99 23.40
CA GLU A 476 6.99 -22.97 22.43
C GLU A 476 8.22 -23.36 21.58
N HIS A 477 9.00 -24.38 21.95
CA HIS A 477 10.28 -24.67 21.31
C HIS A 477 10.62 -26.16 21.24
N SER A 478 11.48 -26.54 20.31
CA SER A 478 12.13 -27.86 20.34
C SER A 478 13.59 -27.79 19.91
N VAL A 479 14.39 -28.72 20.43
CA VAL A 479 15.80 -28.91 20.11
C VAL A 479 15.99 -30.35 19.63
N LEU A 480 16.45 -30.49 18.39
CA LEU A 480 16.76 -31.76 17.74
C LEU A 480 18.25 -31.83 17.42
N PHE A 481 18.94 -32.80 18.00
CA PHE A 481 20.31 -33.13 17.65
C PHE A 481 20.37 -34.40 16.80
N ILE A 482 21.02 -34.31 15.65
CA ILE A 482 21.29 -35.42 14.74
C ILE A 482 22.81 -35.52 14.55
N LYS A 483 23.41 -36.65 14.95
CA LYS A 483 24.84 -36.88 14.80
C LYS A 483 25.15 -37.54 13.45
N ARG A 484 26.12 -36.98 12.71
CA ARG A 484 26.61 -37.53 11.43
C ARG A 484 28.13 -37.42 11.23
N SER A 485 28.76 -36.34 11.71
CA SER A 485 30.21 -36.10 11.59
C SER A 485 30.76 -35.16 12.67
N ASP A 486 32.05 -34.81 12.57
CA ASP A 486 32.76 -33.89 13.49
C ASP A 486 32.50 -32.39 13.20
N THR A 487 31.63 -32.09 12.23
CA THR A 487 31.14 -30.73 11.94
C THR A 487 29.68 -30.62 12.40
N LEU A 488 29.41 -29.64 13.28
CA LEU A 488 28.07 -29.33 13.77
C LEU A 488 27.56 -28.03 13.16
N VAL A 489 26.36 -28.07 12.59
CA VAL A 489 25.61 -26.87 12.22
C VAL A 489 24.45 -26.67 13.19
N VAL A 490 24.46 -25.55 13.91
CA VAL A 490 23.38 -25.12 14.79
C VAL A 490 22.45 -24.22 14.00
N THR A 491 21.20 -24.64 13.79
CA THR A 491 20.24 -23.88 12.99
C THR A 491 19.07 -23.41 13.82
N PHE A 492 18.61 -22.20 13.57
CA PHE A 492 17.42 -21.64 14.19
C PHE A 492 16.38 -21.42 13.12
N ASP A 493 15.24 -22.10 13.25
CA ASP A 493 14.12 -21.93 12.33
C ASP A 493 12.79 -21.79 13.08
N ASN A 494 11.80 -21.29 12.38
CA ASN A 494 10.43 -21.27 12.85
C ASN A 494 9.74 -22.57 12.40
N LEU A 495 9.20 -23.32 13.36
CA LEU A 495 8.51 -24.60 13.17
C LEU A 495 7.37 -24.47 12.15
N ASP A 496 6.66 -23.34 12.16
CA ASP A 496 5.55 -23.03 11.26
C ASP A 496 6.02 -22.91 9.79
N ILE A 497 7.24 -22.41 9.57
CA ILE A 497 7.85 -22.29 8.24
C ILE A 497 8.43 -23.63 7.80
N ALA A 498 9.06 -24.38 8.71
CA ALA A 498 9.61 -25.69 8.42
C ALA A 498 8.51 -26.71 8.08
N MET A 499 7.41 -26.75 8.83
CA MET A 499 6.33 -27.73 8.68
C MET A 499 5.27 -27.35 7.63
N GLY A 500 5.00 -26.06 7.41
CA GLY A 500 3.91 -25.59 6.54
C GLY A 500 4.32 -25.13 5.14
N LYS A 501 5.62 -24.85 4.88
CA LYS A 501 6.08 -24.23 3.62
C LYS A 501 7.14 -25.01 2.84
N ARG A 502 7.67 -26.11 3.38
CA ARG A 502 8.69 -26.92 2.70
C ARG A 502 8.17 -28.32 2.44
N GLU A 503 8.30 -28.79 1.20
CA GLU A 503 7.85 -30.12 0.77
C GLU A 503 8.47 -31.26 1.61
N ASP A 504 9.66 -31.07 2.17
CA ASP A 504 10.36 -32.06 3.00
C ASP A 504 10.08 -31.92 4.51
N ARG A 505 9.35 -30.88 4.94
CA ARG A 505 9.09 -30.56 6.36
C ARG A 505 10.34 -30.47 7.21
N ARG A 506 11.44 -29.96 6.64
CA ARG A 506 12.74 -29.92 7.32
C ARG A 506 13.15 -28.52 7.77
N PRO A 507 13.98 -28.40 8.83
CA PRO A 507 14.57 -27.15 9.29
C PRO A 507 15.39 -26.38 8.23
N TRP A 508 15.61 -25.09 8.47
CA TRP A 508 16.27 -24.21 7.51
C TRP A 508 17.68 -24.69 7.22
N GLY A 509 17.90 -25.10 5.98
CA GLY A 509 19.16 -25.63 5.51
C GLY A 509 19.40 -27.12 5.74
N PHE A 510 18.44 -27.85 6.30
CA PHE A 510 18.55 -29.28 6.57
C PHE A 510 19.01 -30.08 5.34
N SER A 511 18.38 -29.88 4.17
CA SER A 511 18.69 -30.67 2.99
C SER A 511 20.11 -30.50 2.47
N PHE A 512 20.74 -29.33 2.68
CA PHE A 512 22.15 -29.18 2.34
C PHE A 512 23.06 -29.70 3.46
N ILE A 513 22.69 -29.55 4.74
CA ILE A 513 23.45 -30.10 5.89
C ILE A 513 23.53 -31.62 5.78
N GLU A 514 22.39 -32.25 5.48
CA GLU A 514 22.28 -33.69 5.28
C GLU A 514 23.11 -34.16 4.07
N LYS A 515 23.01 -33.47 2.93
CA LYS A 515 23.82 -33.78 1.74
C LYS A 515 25.33 -33.68 1.97
N GLN A 516 25.79 -32.86 2.91
CA GLN A 516 27.20 -32.78 3.30
C GLN A 516 27.59 -33.80 4.39
N GLY A 517 26.64 -34.53 4.96
CA GLY A 517 26.90 -35.46 6.06
C GLY A 517 27.23 -34.77 7.39
N TRP A 518 26.77 -33.53 7.60
CA TRP A 518 27.07 -32.79 8.83
C TRP A 518 26.12 -33.12 9.98
N SER A 519 26.67 -33.11 11.20
CA SER A 519 25.87 -33.13 12.41
C SER A 519 25.05 -31.84 12.50
N MET A 520 23.87 -31.92 13.09
CA MET A 520 22.93 -30.81 13.15
C MET A 520 22.31 -30.66 14.53
N LEU A 521 22.26 -29.43 15.04
CA LEU A 521 21.45 -29.05 16.20
C LEU A 521 20.39 -28.04 15.74
N GLY A 522 19.18 -28.52 15.48
CA GLY A 522 18.05 -27.71 15.05
C GLY A 522 17.25 -27.19 16.24
N VAL A 523 17.09 -25.88 16.36
CA VAL A 523 16.28 -25.21 17.39
C VAL A 523 15.07 -24.58 16.72
N MET A 524 13.91 -25.19 16.91
CA MET A 524 12.66 -24.77 16.30
C MET A 524 11.85 -23.92 17.28
N ALA A 525 11.32 -22.79 16.82
CA ALA A 525 10.37 -21.96 17.56
C ALA A 525 8.95 -22.14 17.00
N ASN A 526 7.97 -22.35 17.88
CA ASN A 526 6.55 -22.31 17.57
C ASN A 526 6.05 -20.87 17.73
N GLY A 527 5.88 -20.16 16.61
CA GLY A 527 5.54 -18.73 16.62
C GLY A 527 6.74 -17.78 16.76
N TRP A 528 6.42 -16.53 17.14
CA TRP A 528 7.31 -15.36 17.10
C TRP A 528 7.94 -15.08 18.47
N THR A 529 8.74 -16.02 18.95
CA THR A 529 9.23 -16.06 20.34
C THR A 529 10.55 -15.32 20.55
N TRP A 530 11.28 -15.03 19.45
CA TRP A 530 12.68 -14.58 19.47
C TRP A 530 13.60 -15.49 20.30
N TYR A 531 13.21 -16.76 20.51
CA TYR A 531 13.95 -17.70 21.35
C TYR A 531 14.21 -17.14 22.76
N ARG A 532 13.29 -16.29 23.26
CA ARG A 532 13.37 -15.64 24.58
C ARG A 532 12.68 -16.43 25.69
N ASP A 533 12.21 -17.64 25.38
CA ASP A 533 11.73 -18.58 26.38
C ASP A 533 12.93 -19.04 27.23
N PRO A 534 12.86 -18.93 28.57
CA PRO A 534 13.92 -19.39 29.45
C PRO A 534 14.34 -20.84 29.25
N TRP A 535 13.44 -21.68 28.77
CA TRP A 535 13.76 -23.07 28.46
C TRP A 535 14.88 -23.16 27.41
N VAL A 536 14.91 -22.27 26.40
CA VAL A 536 15.90 -22.30 25.31
C VAL A 536 17.29 -21.97 25.82
N TRP A 537 17.46 -20.90 26.61
CA TRP A 537 18.79 -20.56 27.14
C TRP A 537 19.32 -21.63 28.11
N GLN A 538 18.43 -22.33 28.82
CA GLN A 538 18.82 -23.42 29.72
C GLN A 538 19.34 -24.62 28.93
N GLN A 539 18.78 -24.90 27.74
CA GLN A 539 19.32 -25.93 26.86
C GLN A 539 20.75 -25.58 26.41
N PHE A 540 21.00 -24.33 25.99
CA PHE A 540 22.32 -23.90 25.55
C PHE A 540 23.35 -23.87 26.69
N ASP A 541 22.96 -23.44 27.89
CA ASP A 541 23.82 -23.52 29.08
C ASP A 541 24.18 -24.98 29.41
N ALA A 542 23.19 -25.89 29.41
CA ALA A 542 23.44 -27.31 29.66
C ALA A 542 24.36 -27.96 28.59
N LEU A 543 24.20 -27.58 27.32
CA LEU A 543 25.09 -28.06 26.24
C LEU A 543 26.51 -27.50 26.39
N ARG A 544 26.66 -26.23 26.78
CA ARG A 544 27.97 -25.64 27.10
C ARG A 544 28.63 -26.40 28.26
N ASP A 545 27.91 -26.55 29.37
CA ASP A 545 28.47 -27.03 30.63
C ASP A 545 28.80 -28.53 30.59
N SER A 546 28.05 -29.31 29.81
CA SER A 546 28.36 -30.71 29.52
C SER A 546 29.55 -30.91 28.58
N GLY A 547 30.08 -29.83 27.98
CA GLY A 547 31.14 -29.92 26.97
C GLY A 547 30.66 -30.44 25.61
N PHE A 548 29.35 -30.47 25.35
CA PHE A 548 28.76 -30.99 24.11
C PHE A 548 29.39 -30.38 22.85
N PHE A 549 29.63 -29.07 22.82
CA PHE A 549 30.21 -28.43 21.64
C PHE A 549 31.69 -28.81 21.41
N LYS A 550 32.43 -29.20 22.46
CA LYS A 550 33.86 -29.52 22.39
C LYS A 550 34.14 -30.85 21.65
N GLN A 551 33.12 -31.67 21.42
CA GLN A 551 33.27 -32.92 20.68
C GLN A 551 33.37 -32.71 19.16
N PHE A 552 33.06 -31.51 18.66
CA PHE A 552 33.09 -31.18 17.24
C PHE A 552 34.35 -30.36 16.90
N LYS A 553 34.98 -30.65 15.77
CA LYS A 553 36.12 -29.86 15.27
C LYS A 553 35.68 -28.51 14.71
N ARG A 554 34.44 -28.44 14.22
CA ARG A 554 33.85 -27.22 13.66
C ARG A 554 32.42 -27.08 14.10
N VAL A 555 32.07 -25.91 14.63
CA VAL A 555 30.70 -25.55 14.98
C VAL A 555 30.35 -24.26 14.26
N VAL A 556 29.19 -24.22 13.60
CA VAL A 556 28.70 -23.02 12.90
C VAL A 556 27.24 -22.78 13.26
N PHE A 557 26.92 -21.55 13.68
CA PHE A 557 25.56 -21.11 13.95
C PHE A 557 24.99 -20.43 12.70
N TYR A 558 23.77 -20.80 12.32
CA TYR A 558 23.16 -20.35 11.08
C TYR A 558 21.69 -19.98 11.25
N GLY A 559 21.31 -18.81 10.74
CA GLY A 559 19.92 -18.39 10.75
C GLY A 559 19.63 -17.13 9.95
N ALA A 560 18.35 -16.87 9.73
CA ALA A 560 17.85 -15.67 9.07
C ALA A 560 16.79 -14.95 9.92
N SER A 561 16.76 -13.62 9.88
CA SER A 561 15.80 -12.79 10.63
C SER A 561 15.85 -13.12 12.14
N MET A 562 14.73 -13.55 12.75
CA MET A 562 14.66 -14.06 14.12
C MET A 562 15.66 -15.21 14.40
N GLY A 563 15.85 -16.12 13.45
CA GLY A 563 16.86 -17.17 13.55
C GLY A 563 18.29 -16.62 13.43
N GLY A 564 18.48 -15.52 12.70
CA GLY A 564 19.75 -14.80 12.62
C GLY A 564 20.10 -14.11 13.94
N TYR A 565 19.12 -13.52 14.63
CA TYR A 565 19.26 -13.06 16.01
C TYR A 565 19.76 -14.20 16.91
N ALA A 566 19.06 -15.34 16.88
CA ALA A 566 19.39 -16.48 17.73
C ALA A 566 20.77 -17.08 17.42
N ALA A 567 21.15 -17.17 16.14
CA ALA A 567 22.48 -17.60 15.74
C ALA A 567 23.58 -16.70 16.32
N CYS A 568 23.39 -15.38 16.26
CA CYS A 568 24.32 -14.41 16.82
C CYS A 568 24.29 -14.34 18.36
N ALA A 569 23.15 -14.62 18.99
CA ALA A 569 23.00 -14.61 20.45
C ALA A 569 23.58 -15.86 21.10
N PHE A 570 23.11 -17.05 20.69
CA PHE A 570 23.44 -18.31 21.33
C PHE A 570 24.84 -18.85 21.00
N VAL A 571 25.57 -18.23 20.07
CA VAL A 571 26.99 -18.53 19.83
C VAL A 571 27.83 -18.32 21.10
N ALA A 572 27.39 -17.48 22.05
CA ALA A 572 28.04 -17.32 23.35
C ALA A 572 28.12 -18.61 24.18
N ALA A 573 27.26 -19.60 23.92
CA ALA A 573 27.34 -20.94 24.53
C ALA A 573 28.48 -21.80 23.93
N CYS A 574 29.01 -21.42 22.77
CA CYS A 574 30.12 -22.09 22.09
C CYS A 574 31.14 -21.05 21.57
N PRO A 575 31.92 -20.40 22.46
CA PRO A 575 32.91 -19.40 22.05
C PRO A 575 33.87 -19.95 20.99
N GLY A 576 34.18 -19.13 19.99
CA GLY A 576 35.03 -19.48 18.84
C GLY A 576 34.30 -20.13 17.65
N ALA A 577 33.02 -20.49 17.78
CA ALA A 577 32.21 -20.96 16.65
C ALA A 577 31.97 -19.84 15.61
N ASP A 578 31.86 -20.20 14.33
CA ASP A 578 31.51 -19.25 13.27
C ASP A 578 29.98 -19.00 13.27
N VAL A 579 29.54 -17.83 12.80
CA VAL A 579 28.12 -17.46 12.64
C VAL A 579 27.85 -17.00 11.21
N VAL A 580 26.72 -17.42 10.65
CA VAL A 580 26.18 -16.93 9.38
C VAL A 580 24.77 -16.43 9.63
N ALA A 581 24.57 -15.12 9.54
CA ALA A 581 23.32 -14.46 9.86
C ALA A 581 22.81 -13.63 8.67
N ILE A 582 21.57 -13.88 8.25
CA ILE A 582 20.92 -13.17 7.14
C ILE A 582 19.84 -12.24 7.67
N SER A 583 19.98 -10.94 7.43
CA SER A 583 19.11 -9.86 7.92
C SER A 583 18.77 -9.99 9.42
N PRO A 584 19.75 -10.20 10.32
CA PRO A 584 19.47 -10.42 11.73
C PRO A 584 18.99 -9.15 12.43
N GLN A 585 18.07 -9.31 13.38
CA GLN A 585 17.90 -8.32 14.44
C GLN A 585 18.99 -8.53 15.50
N SER A 586 19.49 -7.44 16.07
CA SER A 586 20.44 -7.51 17.21
C SER A 586 19.73 -7.77 18.54
N THR A 587 18.55 -7.17 18.73
CA THR A 587 17.66 -7.29 19.89
C THR A 587 16.34 -6.62 19.52
N LEU A 588 15.26 -6.87 20.26
CA LEU A 588 14.02 -6.07 20.19
C LEU A 588 13.76 -5.22 21.44
N ASP A 589 14.76 -5.10 22.33
CA ASP A 589 14.69 -4.17 23.45
C ASP A 589 14.52 -2.73 22.95
N LYS A 590 13.37 -2.13 23.23
CA LYS A 590 13.00 -0.78 22.77
C LYS A 590 13.88 0.32 23.38
N ALA A 591 14.56 0.07 24.50
CA ALA A 591 15.54 1.01 25.05
C ALA A 591 16.80 1.08 24.16
N LEU A 592 17.14 -0.02 23.51
CA LEU A 592 18.33 -0.17 22.67
C LEU A 592 18.04 0.09 21.18
N VAL A 593 16.85 -0.28 20.71
CA VAL A 593 16.42 -0.14 19.31
C VAL A 593 15.05 0.56 19.20
N PRO A 594 14.93 1.83 19.64
CA PRO A 594 13.66 2.56 19.59
C PRO A 594 13.12 2.72 18.16
N TRP A 595 14.00 2.69 17.16
CA TRP A 595 13.67 2.79 15.74
C TRP A 595 13.14 1.50 15.11
N GLU A 596 13.25 0.32 15.75
CA GLU A 596 12.71 -0.94 15.21
C GLU A 596 11.19 -1.01 15.41
N THR A 597 10.42 -1.03 14.32
CA THR A 597 8.95 -0.89 14.32
C THR A 597 8.17 -2.15 13.91
N ARG A 598 8.84 -3.22 13.46
CA ARG A 598 8.20 -4.34 12.75
C ARG A 598 7.57 -5.40 13.67
N TYR A 599 8.19 -5.71 14.81
CA TYR A 599 7.90 -6.94 15.56
C TYR A 599 7.20 -6.70 16.90
N HIS A 600 6.07 -6.01 16.85
CA HIS A 600 5.31 -5.58 18.04
C HIS A 600 4.94 -6.72 19.00
N THR A 601 4.63 -7.92 18.50
CA THR A 601 4.24 -9.07 19.33
C THR A 601 5.37 -9.58 20.23
N ALA A 602 6.62 -9.23 19.94
CA ALA A 602 7.81 -9.69 20.67
C ALA A 602 8.49 -8.59 21.48
N TRP A 603 7.97 -7.35 21.48
CA TRP A 603 8.52 -6.23 22.27
C TRP A 603 8.37 -6.42 23.78
N GLY A 604 7.36 -7.19 24.22
CA GLY A 604 7.15 -7.48 25.64
C GLY A 604 7.99 -8.64 26.19
N ARG A 605 8.82 -9.30 25.36
CA ARG A 605 9.70 -10.40 25.79
C ARG A 605 10.93 -9.84 26.52
N ASP A 606 11.53 -10.63 27.40
CA ASP A 606 12.72 -10.25 28.16
C ASP A 606 14.01 -10.43 27.32
N TYR A 607 14.69 -9.33 27.01
CA TYR A 607 15.98 -9.29 26.29
C TYR A 607 17.16 -9.02 27.22
N SER A 608 17.01 -9.24 28.53
CA SER A 608 18.12 -9.25 29.46
C SER A 608 18.92 -10.55 29.37
N GLY A 609 20.04 -10.59 30.11
CA GLY A 609 20.89 -11.78 30.22
C GLY A 609 21.86 -11.99 29.05
N PRO A 610 22.66 -13.07 29.11
CA PRO A 610 23.83 -13.27 28.23
C PRO A 610 23.48 -13.48 26.75
N TYR A 611 22.27 -13.94 26.47
CA TYR A 611 21.77 -14.15 25.10
C TYR A 611 20.83 -13.03 24.64
N GLY A 612 20.67 -11.98 25.44
CA GLY A 612 19.67 -10.92 25.24
C GLY A 612 19.95 -10.00 24.05
N ASP A 613 21.19 -9.56 23.92
CA ASP A 613 21.68 -8.73 22.83
C ASP A 613 22.66 -9.51 21.95
N ALA A 614 22.22 -9.88 20.75
CA ALA A 614 23.00 -10.63 19.79
C ALA A 614 24.22 -9.84 19.27
N ALA A 615 24.17 -8.50 19.24
CA ALA A 615 25.33 -7.71 18.86
C ALA A 615 26.45 -7.86 19.91
N GLN A 616 26.11 -7.85 21.19
CA GLN A 616 27.06 -8.06 22.28
C GLN A 616 27.51 -9.53 22.38
N ALA A 617 26.58 -10.47 22.37
CA ALA A 617 26.87 -11.90 22.52
C ALA A 617 27.76 -12.45 21.39
N SER A 618 27.59 -11.94 20.17
CA SER A 618 28.38 -12.36 19.01
C SER A 618 29.88 -12.04 19.09
N HIS A 619 30.33 -11.23 20.05
CA HIS A 619 31.76 -11.03 20.33
C HIS A 619 32.47 -12.33 20.74
N ALA A 620 31.74 -13.31 21.28
CA ALA A 620 32.29 -14.62 21.62
C ALA A 620 32.54 -15.51 20.38
N ALA A 621 31.99 -15.17 19.21
CA ALA A 621 32.13 -15.96 17.99
C ALA A 621 33.54 -15.84 17.37
N GLY A 622 33.95 -16.86 16.62
CA GLY A 622 35.18 -16.83 15.82
C GLY A 622 35.09 -15.82 14.67
N ARG A 623 34.15 -16.03 13.73
CA ARG A 623 33.77 -15.07 12.69
C ARG A 623 32.26 -14.95 12.58
N VAL A 624 31.76 -13.77 12.22
CA VAL A 624 30.33 -13.51 12.00
C VAL A 624 30.13 -12.96 10.59
N PHE A 625 29.59 -13.77 9.68
CA PHE A 625 29.13 -13.29 8.37
C PHE A 625 27.72 -12.72 8.49
N LEU A 626 27.60 -11.41 8.34
CA LEU A 626 26.32 -10.70 8.45
C LEU A 626 25.90 -10.22 7.06
N LEU A 627 24.89 -10.86 6.48
CA LEU A 627 24.32 -10.52 5.18
C LEU A 627 23.12 -9.60 5.38
N TYR A 628 23.10 -8.43 4.75
CA TYR A 628 21.99 -7.47 4.90
C TYR A 628 21.89 -6.51 3.72
N ASP A 629 20.73 -5.89 3.51
CA ASP A 629 20.59 -4.79 2.56
C ASP A 629 20.89 -3.45 3.24
N PRO A 630 21.96 -2.72 2.85
CA PRO A 630 22.28 -1.42 3.43
C PRO A 630 21.32 -0.29 3.04
N TYR A 631 20.31 -0.54 2.21
CA TYR A 631 19.26 0.43 1.89
C TYR A 631 17.94 0.15 2.59
N GLU A 632 17.85 -0.91 3.39
CA GLU A 632 16.75 -1.14 4.32
C GLU A 632 17.12 -0.49 5.67
N PRO A 633 16.48 0.63 6.08
CA PRO A 633 16.92 1.40 7.25
C PRO A 633 16.90 0.60 8.56
N LEU A 634 15.88 -0.24 8.75
CA LEU A 634 15.74 -1.04 9.98
C LEU A 634 16.80 -2.14 10.05
N ASP A 635 17.10 -2.80 8.93
CA ASP A 635 18.16 -3.81 8.88
C ASP A 635 19.53 -3.18 9.06
N THR A 636 19.75 -2.00 8.47
CA THR A 636 20.99 -1.24 8.63
C THR A 636 21.18 -0.84 10.10
N GLY A 637 20.14 -0.34 10.77
CA GLY A 637 20.22 -0.02 12.20
C GLY A 637 20.64 -1.21 13.08
N HIS A 638 20.18 -2.44 12.74
CA HIS A 638 20.61 -3.63 13.46
C HIS A 638 22.03 -4.03 13.10
N ALA A 639 22.37 -4.07 11.82
CA ALA A 639 23.71 -4.40 11.33
C ALA A 639 24.78 -3.46 11.90
N ASP A 640 24.47 -2.19 12.10
CA ASP A 640 25.39 -1.18 12.63
C ASP A 640 25.76 -1.42 14.09
N ARG A 641 24.91 -2.08 14.88
CA ARG A 641 25.23 -2.47 16.27
C ARG A 641 26.30 -3.56 16.35
N PHE A 642 26.44 -4.39 15.32
CA PHE A 642 27.50 -5.40 15.26
C PHE A 642 28.85 -4.74 14.91
N THR A 643 29.66 -4.49 15.94
CA THR A 643 30.91 -3.71 15.86
C THR A 643 32.18 -4.53 16.15
N GLY A 644 32.03 -5.82 16.50
CA GLY A 644 33.16 -6.71 16.79
C GLY A 644 34.12 -6.86 15.61
N ALA A 645 35.42 -6.99 15.89
CA ALA A 645 36.46 -7.19 14.87
C ALA A 645 36.31 -8.52 14.11
N ASN A 646 35.56 -9.46 14.67
CA ASN A 646 35.19 -10.75 14.07
C ASN A 646 34.02 -10.65 13.07
N VAL A 647 33.38 -9.49 12.93
CA VAL A 647 32.19 -9.31 12.08
C VAL A 647 32.58 -8.91 10.65
N VAL A 648 32.14 -9.71 9.68
CA VAL A 648 32.24 -9.43 8.25
C VAL A 648 30.87 -9.04 7.70
N LYS A 649 30.71 -7.75 7.37
CA LYS A 649 29.46 -7.17 6.85
C LYS A 649 29.36 -7.37 5.33
N LEU A 650 28.62 -8.39 4.92
CA LEU A 650 28.36 -8.73 3.52
C LEU A 650 27.14 -7.97 2.98
N ARG A 651 27.38 -6.85 2.31
CA ARG A 651 26.34 -5.94 1.87
C ARG A 651 25.63 -6.46 0.61
N ALA A 652 24.30 -6.53 0.66
CA ALA A 652 23.46 -6.95 -0.45
C ALA A 652 22.45 -5.87 -0.89
N PRO A 653 22.91 -4.74 -1.48
CA PRO A 653 22.06 -3.63 -1.88
C PRO A 653 20.88 -4.01 -2.76
N LEU A 654 19.73 -3.39 -2.48
CA LEU A 654 18.50 -3.41 -3.30
C LEU A 654 17.86 -4.81 -3.40
N LEU A 655 17.96 -5.60 -2.33
CA LEU A 655 17.30 -6.89 -2.16
C LEU A 655 16.34 -6.92 -0.96
N GLY A 656 16.21 -5.82 -0.21
CA GLY A 656 15.29 -5.60 0.90
C GLY A 656 15.47 -6.57 2.08
N HIS A 657 14.53 -6.52 3.03
CA HIS A 657 14.60 -7.35 4.23
C HIS A 657 14.53 -8.85 3.98
N ARG A 658 13.69 -9.31 3.02
CA ARG A 658 13.59 -10.72 2.60
C ARG A 658 14.79 -11.13 1.71
N LEU A 659 16.00 -10.84 2.17
CA LEU A 659 17.25 -11.10 1.47
C LEU A 659 17.43 -12.60 1.18
N GLY A 660 17.19 -13.47 2.16
CA GLY A 660 17.29 -14.91 2.00
C GLY A 660 16.44 -15.44 0.84
N SER A 661 15.18 -15.01 0.75
CA SER A 661 14.27 -15.36 -0.36
C SER A 661 14.77 -14.85 -1.71
N SER A 662 15.30 -13.62 -1.75
CA SER A 662 15.87 -13.06 -2.98
C SER A 662 17.09 -13.85 -3.46
N LEU A 663 17.99 -14.23 -2.54
CA LEU A 663 19.14 -15.09 -2.84
C LEU A 663 18.70 -16.48 -3.31
N GLN A 664 17.62 -17.03 -2.75
CA GLN A 664 17.07 -18.32 -3.13
C GLN A 664 16.46 -18.29 -4.54
N GLN A 665 15.65 -17.28 -4.86
CA GLN A 665 15.04 -17.09 -6.19
C GLN A 665 16.10 -16.91 -7.28
N MET A 666 17.25 -16.32 -6.94
CA MET A 666 18.40 -16.22 -7.84
C MET A 666 19.23 -17.51 -7.93
N GLY A 667 18.92 -18.55 -7.15
CA GLY A 667 19.68 -19.81 -7.09
C GLY A 667 21.05 -19.68 -6.40
N ILE A 668 21.34 -18.56 -5.74
CA ILE A 668 22.67 -18.29 -5.18
C ILE A 668 22.77 -18.44 -3.66
N LEU A 669 21.65 -18.63 -2.96
CA LEU A 669 21.65 -18.84 -1.51
C LEU A 669 22.49 -20.08 -1.12
N ALA A 670 22.18 -21.23 -1.72
CA ALA A 670 22.85 -22.49 -1.41
C ALA A 670 24.38 -22.43 -1.54
N PRO A 671 24.97 -21.97 -2.67
CA PRO A 671 26.43 -21.90 -2.79
C PRO A 671 27.07 -20.92 -1.80
N ILE A 672 26.42 -19.78 -1.49
CA ILE A 672 26.91 -18.82 -0.49
C ILE A 672 26.91 -19.45 0.91
N THR A 673 25.79 -20.04 1.31
CA THR A 673 25.64 -20.66 2.63
C THR A 673 26.62 -21.83 2.78
N LEU A 674 26.75 -22.71 1.79
CA LEU A 674 27.69 -23.84 1.85
C LEU A 674 29.14 -23.39 1.99
N ALA A 675 29.58 -22.36 1.25
CA ALA A 675 30.92 -21.81 1.41
C ALA A 675 31.12 -21.20 2.81
N ALA A 676 30.09 -20.54 3.36
CA ALA A 676 30.16 -19.94 4.69
C ALA A 676 30.27 -21.02 5.78
N LEU A 677 29.44 -22.06 5.70
CA LEU A 677 29.45 -23.17 6.64
C LEU A 677 30.76 -23.97 6.56
N ASN A 678 31.35 -24.13 5.39
CA ASN A 678 32.68 -24.73 5.21
C ASN A 678 33.84 -23.83 5.68
N GLY A 679 33.57 -22.54 5.98
CA GLY A 679 34.58 -21.58 6.38
C GLY A 679 35.46 -21.07 5.24
N THR A 680 35.08 -21.37 3.99
CA THR A 680 35.79 -20.98 2.77
C THR A 680 35.27 -19.69 2.14
N LEU A 681 34.09 -19.21 2.55
CA LEU A 681 33.52 -17.98 1.99
C LEU A 681 34.43 -16.78 2.22
N THR A 682 34.81 -16.13 1.12
CA THR A 682 35.46 -14.82 1.12
C THR A 682 34.50 -13.71 0.70
N GLU A 683 34.78 -12.46 1.08
CA GLU A 683 34.02 -11.30 0.58
C GLU A 683 34.03 -11.23 -0.96
N ALA A 684 35.18 -11.51 -1.57
CA ALA A 684 35.34 -11.50 -3.02
C ALA A 684 34.43 -12.52 -3.71
N GLU A 685 34.34 -13.73 -3.17
CA GLU A 685 33.41 -14.77 -3.64
C GLU A 685 31.96 -14.38 -3.49
N PHE A 686 31.59 -13.86 -2.31
CA PHE A 686 30.24 -13.39 -2.07
C PHE A 686 29.82 -12.35 -3.12
N TYR A 687 30.63 -11.31 -3.33
CA TYR A 687 30.31 -10.25 -4.29
C TYR A 687 30.36 -10.72 -5.74
N ARG A 688 31.20 -11.71 -6.08
CA ARG A 688 31.20 -12.35 -7.39
C ARG A 688 29.88 -13.07 -7.65
N THR A 689 29.44 -13.90 -6.71
CA THR A 689 28.17 -14.65 -6.79
C THR A 689 26.96 -13.71 -6.79
N LEU A 690 26.98 -12.66 -5.97
CA LEU A 690 25.91 -11.67 -5.87
C LEU A 690 25.64 -10.90 -7.17
N ARG A 691 26.58 -10.89 -8.14
CA ARG A 691 26.36 -10.25 -9.45
C ARG A 691 25.19 -10.87 -10.24
N ALA A 692 24.75 -12.09 -9.91
CA ALA A 692 23.54 -12.69 -10.47
C ALA A 692 22.30 -11.77 -10.32
N ARG A 693 22.27 -10.89 -9.31
CA ARG A 693 21.19 -9.91 -9.14
C ARG A 693 20.99 -8.97 -10.33
N LYS A 694 21.98 -8.77 -11.19
CA LYS A 694 21.86 -7.87 -12.35
C LYS A 694 20.75 -8.31 -13.32
N THR A 695 20.43 -9.60 -13.36
CA THR A 695 19.32 -10.14 -14.16
C THR A 695 18.06 -10.41 -13.34
N PHE A 696 18.08 -10.12 -12.03
CA PHE A 696 16.93 -10.32 -11.16
C PHE A 696 15.94 -9.14 -11.29
N PRO A 697 14.67 -9.37 -11.67
CA PRO A 697 13.74 -8.29 -12.00
C PRO A 697 13.55 -7.26 -10.89
N ARG A 698 13.48 -7.72 -9.62
CA ARG A 698 13.35 -6.83 -8.46
C ARG A 698 14.57 -5.90 -8.33
N TYR A 699 15.78 -6.44 -8.42
CA TYR A 699 16.99 -5.62 -8.33
C TYR A 699 17.05 -4.58 -9.46
N GLN A 700 16.67 -4.95 -10.68
CA GLN A 700 16.59 -4.03 -11.81
C GLN A 700 15.59 -2.89 -11.54
N ARG A 701 14.38 -3.24 -11.08
CA ARG A 701 13.32 -2.29 -10.69
C ARG A 701 13.83 -1.31 -9.65
N GLU A 702 14.36 -1.81 -8.53
CA GLU A 702 14.83 -0.98 -7.43
C GLU A 702 16.03 -0.11 -7.82
N LEU A 703 16.95 -0.62 -8.65
CA LEU A 703 18.09 0.15 -9.14
C LEU A 703 17.64 1.27 -10.09
N PHE A 704 16.67 0.99 -10.96
CA PHE A 704 16.10 1.98 -11.86
C PHE A 704 15.34 3.08 -11.09
N LYS A 705 14.45 2.68 -10.19
CA LYS A 705 13.74 3.60 -9.29
C LYS A 705 14.70 4.47 -8.50
N ARG A 706 15.74 3.88 -7.90
CA ARG A 706 16.75 4.63 -7.14
C ARG A 706 17.55 5.60 -8.00
N ALA A 707 17.79 5.29 -9.28
CA ALA A 707 18.44 6.23 -10.20
C ALA A 707 17.55 7.45 -10.47
N LEU A 708 16.24 7.23 -10.64
CA LEU A 708 15.25 8.30 -10.76
C LEU A 708 15.15 9.14 -9.50
N ASP A 709 14.95 8.51 -8.34
CA ASP A 709 14.78 9.18 -7.04
C ASP A 709 16.01 10.04 -6.67
N ARG A 710 17.19 9.72 -7.22
CA ARG A 710 18.43 10.49 -7.03
C ARG A 710 18.65 11.58 -8.09
N GLY A 711 17.65 11.88 -8.92
CA GLY A 711 17.76 12.87 -9.99
C GLY A 711 18.79 12.49 -11.05
N ARG A 712 18.96 11.19 -11.34
CA ARG A 712 19.91 10.67 -12.35
C ARG A 712 19.20 10.02 -13.55
N PRO A 713 18.35 10.75 -14.30
CA PRO A 713 17.58 10.20 -15.42
C PRO A 713 18.46 9.60 -16.52
N GLY A 714 19.64 10.19 -16.79
CA GLY A 714 20.59 9.64 -17.77
C GLY A 714 21.10 8.24 -17.41
N LEU A 715 21.28 7.94 -16.11
CA LEU A 715 21.64 6.58 -15.66
C LEU A 715 20.44 5.63 -15.75
N ALA A 716 19.24 6.11 -15.37
CA ALA A 716 18.01 5.35 -15.52
C ALA A 716 17.78 4.95 -16.99
N ARG A 717 17.96 5.88 -17.94
CA ARG A 717 17.88 5.58 -19.39
C ARG A 717 18.87 4.50 -19.84
N LYS A 718 20.14 4.61 -19.41
CA LYS A 718 21.16 3.61 -19.74
C LYS A 718 20.82 2.23 -19.18
N LEU A 719 20.37 2.18 -17.92
CA LEU A 719 19.93 0.95 -17.28
C LEU A 719 18.69 0.37 -17.97
N GLY A 720 17.69 1.20 -18.25
CA GLY A 720 16.45 0.75 -18.87
C GLY A 720 16.67 0.19 -20.26
N ARG A 721 17.49 0.84 -21.09
CA ARG A 721 17.94 0.26 -22.37
C ARG A 721 18.68 -1.07 -22.17
N TRP A 722 19.56 -1.16 -21.18
CA TRP A 722 20.30 -2.41 -20.91
C TRP A 722 19.38 -3.56 -20.51
N VAL A 723 18.36 -3.29 -19.67
CA VAL A 723 17.37 -4.28 -19.21
C VAL A 723 16.44 -4.70 -20.35
N LEU A 724 15.81 -3.74 -21.02
CA LEU A 724 14.78 -3.98 -22.04
C LEU A 724 15.34 -4.61 -23.33
N THR A 725 16.65 -4.55 -23.56
CA THR A 725 17.31 -5.26 -24.66
C THR A 725 17.64 -6.72 -24.34
N ARG A 726 17.52 -7.14 -23.08
CA ARG A 726 17.92 -8.48 -22.59
C ARG A 726 16.80 -9.26 -21.92
N GLY A 727 15.62 -8.67 -21.86
CA GLY A 727 14.46 -9.20 -21.18
C GLY A 727 13.42 -8.11 -21.08
N ASP A 728 12.47 -8.32 -20.18
CA ASP A 728 11.38 -7.39 -19.99
C ASP A 728 11.21 -7.05 -18.51
N ASN A 729 10.87 -5.80 -18.25
CA ASN A 729 10.55 -5.30 -16.92
C ASN A 729 9.58 -4.14 -17.09
N ARG A 730 8.30 -4.37 -16.74
CA ARG A 730 7.19 -3.42 -16.99
C ARG A 730 7.46 -2.06 -16.34
N PHE A 731 7.88 -2.05 -15.08
CA PHE A 731 8.19 -0.82 -14.34
C PHE A 731 9.25 0.01 -15.06
N ILE A 732 10.33 -0.64 -15.52
CA ILE A 732 11.38 0.02 -16.30
C ILE A 732 10.85 0.49 -17.65
N ARG A 733 10.03 -0.32 -18.34
CA ARG A 733 9.44 0.05 -19.63
C ARG A 733 8.57 1.31 -19.50
N GLN A 734 7.69 1.36 -18.51
CA GLN A 734 6.88 2.55 -18.21
C GLN A 734 7.76 3.73 -17.83
N GLY A 735 8.74 3.53 -16.96
CA GLY A 735 9.71 4.56 -16.58
C GLY A 735 10.55 5.08 -17.74
N MET A 736 10.79 4.26 -18.77
CA MET A 736 11.50 4.67 -19.99
C MET A 736 10.64 5.48 -20.96
N LEU A 737 9.31 5.39 -20.89
CA LEU A 737 8.40 6.20 -21.72
C LEU A 737 8.36 7.66 -21.24
N VAL A 738 8.56 7.87 -19.94
CA VAL A 738 8.55 9.19 -19.28
C VAL A 738 9.95 9.81 -19.15
N LEU A 739 10.99 9.17 -19.69
CA LEU A 739 12.39 9.57 -19.61
C LEU A 739 12.96 9.95 -20.97
#